data_AF-A0A6A1VYY0-F1
#
_entry.id   AF-A0A6A1VYY0-F1
#
_cell.length_a   1.000
_cell.length_b   1.000
_cell.length_c   1.000
_cell.angle_alpha   90.00
_cell.angle_beta   90.00
_cell.angle_gamma   90.00
#
_symmetry.space_group_name_H-M   'P 1'
#
loop_
_entity.id
_entity.type
_entity.pdbx_description
1 polymer ?
#
loop_
_entity_poly.entity_id
_entity_poly.type
_entity_poly.pdbx_seq_one_letter_code
_entity_poly.pdbx_strand_id
1 'polypeptide(L)'
;MASYDEPEVVERDVKDKEHKEDDKDEKEGGFLGKVKNFVKDIGEKIEGTIGFGKPSADVAGIHIPCINLEKAEIVVDVLIKNPNPVPIPLIDISYLIESEGRKLVSGLIPDAGTIHAHGEETVKIPVRLIYDDIKNTYDDIKPGSIVPYKIRVELIVDVPVFGRLTLPLEKTGEIPIPYKPDIDVEKIKFERFSFEETVAILHLKLENKNDFDLALNSLDYEVWLCDVSIGAAELAKATKIDKNGISYMEIPITFRPKEFGSALWDMIRGKGTGYTMKGHINADTPFGTMNLPISKEGGTTRLKKNREDGEDDEDDDEVNSTSAISLAHPLSLACFVHLMRYLLCLGMASYDEPEVVERDVKDKEHKEDDKDEKEGGFLGKVKNFVKDIGEKIEGTIGFGKPSADVAGIHIPCINLEKAEIVVDVLIKNPNPVPIPLIDISYLIESEGRKLVSGLIPDAGTIHAHGEETVKIPVRLIYDDIKNTYDDIKPGSIVPYKIRVELIVDVPVFGRLTLPLEKTGEIPIPYKPDIDVEKIKFERFSFEETVAILHLKLENKNDFDLALNSLDYEVWLCDVSIGAAELAKATKIDKNGISYMEIPITFRPKEFGSALWDMIRGKGTGYTMKGHINADTPFGTMNLPISKEGGTTRLKKNREDGEDDEDDDED
;
A
#
# COMPACT_ATOMS: atom_id res chain seq x y z
N MET A 1 42.52 -14.25 22.06
CA MET A 1 43.32 -14.02 23.29
C MET A 1 43.86 -15.36 23.75
N ALA A 2 45.14 -15.44 24.11
CA ALA A 2 45.75 -16.66 24.64
C ALA A 2 45.42 -16.78 26.13
N SER A 3 44.76 -17.86 26.54
CA SER A 3 44.63 -18.23 27.96
C SER A 3 45.99 -18.74 28.44
N TYR A 4 46.63 -17.99 29.34
CA TYR A 4 47.78 -18.47 30.09
C TYR A 4 47.27 -19.38 31.20
N ASP A 5 47.56 -20.68 31.11
CA ASP A 5 47.56 -21.58 32.26
C ASP A 5 48.90 -22.33 32.29
N GLU A 6 49.63 -22.17 33.39
CA GLU A 6 50.82 -22.95 33.71
C GLU A 6 50.42 -24.40 34.02
N PRO A 7 51.18 -25.42 33.55
CA PRO A 7 50.90 -26.80 33.92
C PRO A 7 51.47 -27.13 35.31
N GLU A 8 50.59 -27.44 36.26
CA GLU A 8 50.95 -28.23 37.46
C GLU A 8 51.21 -29.68 37.06
N VAL A 9 52.42 -30.17 37.37
CA VAL A 9 52.79 -31.58 37.24
C VAL A 9 52.30 -32.35 38.47
N VAL A 10 51.28 -33.19 38.30
CA VAL A 10 50.87 -34.18 39.29
C VAL A 10 51.44 -35.54 38.89
N GLU A 11 52.54 -35.94 39.53
CA GLU A 11 52.98 -37.34 39.53
C GLU A 11 52.00 -38.16 40.38
N ARG A 12 51.36 -39.17 39.78
CA ARG A 12 50.65 -40.23 40.50
C ARG A 12 51.20 -41.58 40.08
N ASP A 13 51.96 -42.17 40.99
CA ASP A 13 52.33 -43.58 41.03
C ASP A 13 51.07 -44.46 40.97
N VAL A 14 51.01 -45.33 39.95
CA VAL A 14 50.03 -46.42 39.90
C VAL A 14 50.70 -47.68 40.47
N LYS A 15 50.25 -48.06 41.67
CA LYS A 15 50.46 -49.39 42.26
C LYS A 15 49.69 -50.43 41.46
N ASP A 16 50.40 -51.34 40.82
CA ASP A 16 49.83 -52.57 40.28
C ASP A 16 49.32 -53.46 41.42
N LYS A 17 48.03 -53.79 41.36
CA LYS A 17 47.41 -54.82 42.20
C LYS A 17 47.60 -56.17 41.52
N GLU A 18 48.25 -57.08 42.25
CA GLU A 18 48.33 -58.50 41.95
C GLU A 18 46.94 -59.12 41.77
N HIS A 19 46.74 -59.79 40.64
CA HIS A 19 45.80 -60.90 40.52
C HIS A 19 46.57 -62.12 40.02
N LYS A 20 46.59 -63.16 40.88
CA LYS A 20 47.10 -64.49 40.59
C LYS A 20 46.14 -65.22 39.65
N GLU A 21 46.68 -65.75 38.56
CA GLU A 21 46.19 -66.98 37.95
C GLU A 21 47.38 -67.91 37.72
N ASP A 22 47.20 -69.15 38.15
CA ASP A 22 48.20 -70.20 38.26
C ASP A 22 48.58 -70.80 36.89
N ASP A 23 49.86 -71.17 36.81
CA ASP A 23 50.46 -72.27 36.05
C ASP A 23 50.12 -72.46 34.57
N LYS A 24 51.07 -72.03 33.73
CA LYS A 24 51.81 -72.96 32.87
C LYS A 24 53.15 -72.39 32.44
N ASP A 25 54.21 -73.04 32.93
CA ASP A 25 55.58 -72.92 32.44
C ASP A 25 55.68 -73.19 30.94
N GLU A 26 55.69 -72.13 30.12
CA GLU A 26 56.25 -72.18 28.78
C GLU A 26 57.38 -71.16 28.65
N LYS A 27 58.58 -71.63 29.04
CA LYS A 27 59.90 -71.22 28.55
C LYS A 27 59.92 -69.89 27.77
N GLU A 28 60.28 -68.80 28.46
CA GLU A 28 60.98 -67.69 27.83
C GLU A 28 62.24 -68.22 27.14
N GLY A 29 62.13 -68.43 25.83
CA GLY A 29 63.19 -69.05 25.03
C GLY A 29 62.78 -69.44 23.62
N GLY A 30 61.51 -69.24 23.24
CA GLY A 30 61.02 -69.45 21.87
C GLY A 30 61.47 -68.36 20.89
N PHE A 31 61.65 -68.73 19.63
CA PHE A 31 62.05 -67.87 18.51
C PHE A 31 61.29 -66.53 18.46
N LEU A 32 59.99 -66.52 18.79
CA LEU A 32 59.14 -65.32 18.83
C LEU A 32 59.52 -64.29 19.90
N GLY A 33 59.96 -64.71 21.10
CA GLY A 33 60.44 -63.79 22.14
C GLY A 33 61.79 -63.18 21.77
N LYS A 34 62.66 -63.98 21.15
CA LYS A 34 63.92 -63.49 20.57
C LYS A 34 63.69 -62.56 19.38
N VAL A 35 62.69 -62.81 18.53
CA VAL A 35 62.32 -61.91 17.42
C VAL A 35 61.71 -60.61 17.93
N LYS A 36 60.85 -60.63 18.96
CA LYS A 36 60.28 -59.41 19.56
C LYS A 36 61.35 -58.56 20.23
N ASN A 37 62.26 -59.18 20.97
CA ASN A 37 63.40 -58.50 21.57
C ASN A 37 64.41 -58.04 20.51
N PHE A 38 64.64 -58.81 19.45
CA PHE A 38 65.52 -58.43 18.33
C PHE A 38 64.95 -57.29 17.48
N VAL A 39 63.63 -57.26 17.23
CA VAL A 39 62.94 -56.17 16.53
C VAL A 39 62.94 -54.91 17.40
N LYS A 40 62.79 -55.04 18.72
CA LYS A 40 62.90 -53.91 19.65
C LYS A 40 64.35 -53.39 19.75
N ASP A 41 65.33 -54.28 19.87
CA ASP A 41 66.76 -53.97 19.97
C ASP A 41 67.34 -53.45 18.64
N ILE A 42 66.80 -53.89 17.49
CA ILE A 42 67.08 -53.29 16.17
C ILE A 42 66.33 -51.97 16.00
N GLY A 43 65.09 -51.84 16.45
CA GLY A 43 64.35 -50.58 16.40
C GLY A 43 65.08 -49.47 17.16
N GLU A 44 65.55 -49.76 18.39
CA GLU A 44 66.34 -48.85 19.21
C GLU A 44 67.76 -48.61 18.62
N LYS A 45 68.39 -49.63 18.01
CA LYS A 45 69.68 -49.45 17.31
C LYS A 45 69.58 -48.70 15.99
N ILE A 46 68.47 -48.80 15.26
CA ILE A 46 68.21 -48.04 14.04
C ILE A 46 67.96 -46.58 14.41
N GLU A 47 67.14 -46.28 15.42
CA GLU A 47 66.95 -44.92 15.96
C GLU A 47 68.29 -44.25 16.35
N GLY A 48 69.25 -45.02 16.88
CA GLY A 48 70.57 -44.51 17.28
C GLY A 48 71.65 -44.43 16.18
N THR A 49 71.47 -45.10 15.03
CA THR A 49 72.55 -45.25 14.01
C THR A 49 72.19 -44.73 12.61
N ILE A 50 70.89 -44.63 12.30
CA ILE A 50 70.36 -44.10 11.04
C ILE A 50 69.28 -43.12 11.48
N GLY A 51 69.46 -41.81 11.32
CA GLY A 51 68.65 -40.74 11.98
C GLY A 51 67.15 -40.68 11.65
N PHE A 52 66.44 -41.79 11.73
CA PHE A 52 65.01 -41.95 11.62
C PHE A 52 64.42 -42.14 13.01
N GLY A 53 63.40 -41.34 13.34
CA GLY A 53 62.67 -41.40 14.61
C GLY A 53 61.16 -41.29 14.38
N LYS A 54 60.38 -41.64 15.41
CA LYS A 54 58.92 -41.47 15.35
C LYS A 54 58.55 -39.99 15.28
N PRO A 55 57.69 -39.57 14.33
CA PRO A 55 57.17 -38.21 14.33
C PRO A 55 56.37 -37.95 15.61
N SER A 56 56.42 -36.71 16.10
CA SER A 56 55.66 -36.26 17.26
C SER A 56 54.69 -35.16 16.85
N ALA A 57 53.50 -35.13 17.44
CA ALA A 57 52.57 -34.05 17.26
C ALA A 57 52.05 -33.58 18.62
N ASP A 58 51.70 -32.30 18.71
CA ASP A 58 51.08 -31.71 19.90
C ASP A 58 50.09 -30.61 19.49
N VAL A 59 49.08 -30.37 20.32
CA VAL A 59 48.12 -29.28 20.12
C VAL A 59 48.77 -27.98 20.60
N ALA A 60 49.24 -27.18 19.65
CA ALA A 60 49.91 -25.91 19.90
C ALA A 60 48.94 -24.84 20.41
N GLY A 61 47.69 -24.87 19.97
CA GLY A 61 46.68 -23.90 20.38
C GLY A 61 45.29 -24.22 19.87
N ILE A 62 44.29 -23.61 20.50
CA ILE A 62 42.89 -23.63 20.05
C ILE A 62 42.41 -22.19 19.97
N HIS A 63 41.85 -21.81 18.83
CA HIS A 63 41.35 -20.46 18.57
C HIS A 63 39.88 -20.52 18.16
N ILE A 64 39.10 -19.54 18.60
CA ILE A 64 37.69 -19.38 18.23
C ILE A 64 37.59 -18.07 17.42
N PRO A 65 37.85 -18.09 16.10
CA PRO A 65 37.76 -16.89 15.27
C PRO A 65 36.36 -16.27 15.23
N CYS A 66 35.31 -17.07 15.36
CA CYS A 66 33.93 -16.59 15.29
C CYS A 66 33.03 -17.39 16.22
N ILE A 67 32.18 -16.68 16.96
CA ILE A 67 31.14 -17.25 17.81
C ILE A 67 29.90 -16.35 17.78
N ASN A 68 28.73 -16.93 17.54
CA ASN A 68 27.44 -16.23 17.51
C ASN A 68 26.33 -17.15 18.07
N LEU A 69 25.05 -16.88 17.78
CA LEU A 69 23.95 -17.74 18.27
C LEU A 69 23.69 -18.98 17.40
N GLU A 70 24.27 -19.05 16.20
CA GLU A 70 24.04 -20.13 15.24
C GLU A 70 25.17 -21.17 15.30
N LYS A 71 26.42 -20.70 15.42
CA LYS A 71 27.61 -21.54 15.33
C LYS A 71 28.82 -20.97 16.09
N ALA A 72 29.75 -21.87 16.38
CA ALA A 72 31.14 -21.55 16.70
C ALA A 72 32.07 -22.12 15.63
N GLU A 73 33.02 -21.31 15.18
CA GLU A 73 34.14 -21.75 14.36
C GLU A 73 35.37 -21.86 15.25
N ILE A 74 35.96 -23.05 15.29
CA ILE A 74 37.11 -23.39 16.11
C ILE A 74 38.25 -23.78 15.16
N VAL A 75 39.46 -23.32 15.43
CA VAL A 75 40.67 -23.71 14.70
C VAL A 75 41.63 -24.33 15.71
N VAL A 76 41.94 -25.61 15.50
CA VAL A 76 42.92 -26.33 16.31
C VAL A 76 44.25 -26.32 15.56
N ASP A 77 45.26 -25.69 16.16
CA ASP A 77 46.61 -25.63 15.63
C ASP A 77 47.40 -26.82 16.17
N VAL A 78 47.80 -27.72 15.28
CA VAL A 78 48.55 -28.93 15.63
C VAL A 78 49.97 -28.81 15.09
N LEU A 79 50.94 -28.77 15.98
CA LEU A 79 52.36 -28.73 15.63
C LEU A 79 52.87 -30.16 15.45
N ILE A 80 53.33 -30.48 14.24
CA ILE A 80 53.89 -31.78 13.91
C ILE A 80 55.39 -31.61 13.65
N LYS A 81 56.20 -32.45 14.28
CA LYS A 81 57.65 -32.47 14.13
C LYS A 81 58.08 -33.76 13.44
N ASN A 82 58.80 -33.61 12.33
CA ASN A 82 59.37 -34.72 11.61
C ASN A 82 60.88 -34.83 11.92
N PRO A 83 61.31 -35.77 12.77
CA PRO A 83 62.73 -35.97 13.04
C PRO A 83 63.48 -36.64 11.88
N ASN A 84 62.78 -37.16 10.86
CA ASN A 84 63.37 -37.96 9.80
C ASN A 84 63.98 -37.10 8.68
N PRO A 85 65.06 -37.55 8.02
CA PRO A 85 65.71 -36.87 6.89
C PRO A 85 64.91 -36.95 5.59
N VAL A 86 63.69 -37.47 5.62
CA VAL A 86 62.79 -37.62 4.47
C VAL A 86 61.41 -37.02 4.78
N PRO A 87 60.70 -36.48 3.78
CA PRO A 87 59.34 -35.99 3.99
C PRO A 87 58.36 -37.12 4.36
N ILE A 88 57.40 -36.81 5.23
CA ILE A 88 56.34 -37.74 5.67
C ILE A 88 54.99 -37.27 5.10
N PRO A 89 54.32 -38.06 4.25
CA PRO A 89 52.94 -37.80 3.86
C PRO A 89 51.98 -37.87 5.05
N LEU A 90 51.16 -36.83 5.23
CA LEU A 90 50.03 -36.81 6.16
C LEU A 90 48.79 -37.25 5.38
N ILE A 91 48.39 -38.51 5.56
CA ILE A 91 47.32 -39.14 4.78
C ILE A 91 45.98 -38.54 5.19
N ASP A 92 45.58 -38.76 6.43
CA ASP A 92 44.26 -38.37 6.92
C ASP A 92 44.36 -37.71 8.28
N ILE A 93 43.47 -36.76 8.55
CA ILE A 93 43.22 -36.21 9.88
C ILE A 93 41.79 -36.53 10.26
N SER A 94 41.60 -37.42 11.23
CA SER A 94 40.30 -37.67 11.85
C SER A 94 40.18 -36.82 13.10
N TYR A 95 39.07 -36.11 13.27
CA TYR A 95 38.82 -35.35 14.49
C TYR A 95 37.42 -35.64 15.04
N LEU A 96 37.33 -35.62 16.37
CA LEU A 96 36.12 -35.82 17.14
C LEU A 96 36.11 -34.82 18.29
N ILE A 97 35.06 -34.02 18.38
CA ILE A 97 34.76 -33.24 19.58
C ILE A 97 33.63 -33.95 20.32
N GLU A 98 33.90 -34.28 21.57
CA GLU A 98 32.92 -34.85 22.47
C GLU A 98 32.76 -34.02 23.74
N SER A 99 31.59 -34.08 24.37
CA SER A 99 31.33 -33.49 25.68
C SER A 99 30.67 -34.54 26.54
N GLU A 100 31.24 -34.86 27.69
CA GLU A 100 30.66 -35.83 28.63
C GLU A 100 30.28 -37.19 27.97
N GLY A 101 31.09 -37.64 27.01
CA GLY A 101 30.85 -38.87 26.24
C GLY A 101 29.87 -38.74 25.06
N ARG A 102 29.34 -37.54 24.81
CA ARG A 102 28.48 -37.22 23.66
C ARG A 102 29.30 -36.71 22.50
N LYS A 103 29.08 -37.26 21.32
CA LYS A 103 29.71 -36.80 20.09
C LYS A 103 29.03 -35.53 19.60
N LEU A 104 29.71 -34.39 19.72
CA LEU A 104 29.20 -33.09 19.25
C LEU A 104 29.45 -32.90 17.76
N VAL A 105 30.67 -33.18 17.30
CA VAL A 105 31.05 -33.08 15.88
C VAL A 105 32.20 -34.03 15.58
N SER A 106 32.26 -34.55 14.36
CA SER A 106 33.44 -35.24 13.84
C SER A 106 33.63 -34.97 12.37
N GLY A 107 34.86 -35.11 11.89
CA GLY A 107 35.17 -35.06 10.47
C GLY A 107 36.45 -35.80 10.12
N LEU A 108 36.67 -35.92 8.82
CA LEU A 108 37.86 -36.50 8.22
C LEU A 108 38.38 -35.53 7.17
N ILE A 109 39.65 -35.16 7.25
CA ILE A 109 40.35 -34.36 6.25
C ILE A 109 41.31 -35.31 5.53
N PRO A 110 40.98 -35.75 4.30
CA PRO A 110 41.87 -36.59 3.51
C PRO A 110 42.97 -35.75 2.84
N ASP A 111 44.08 -36.42 2.52
CA ASP A 111 45.26 -35.90 1.84
C ASP A 111 45.78 -34.58 2.42
N ALA A 112 45.98 -34.54 3.75
CA ALA A 112 46.29 -33.33 4.49
C ALA A 112 47.74 -32.80 4.33
N GLY A 113 48.48 -33.30 3.33
CA GLY A 113 49.74 -32.71 2.88
C GLY A 113 50.98 -33.57 3.12
N THR A 114 52.15 -32.93 3.26
CA THR A 114 53.44 -33.61 3.47
C THR A 114 54.33 -32.78 4.36
N ILE A 115 54.79 -33.38 5.46
CA ILE A 115 55.66 -32.74 6.45
C ILE A 115 57.10 -32.85 5.95
N HIS A 116 57.78 -31.72 5.81
CA HIS A 116 59.16 -31.67 5.29
C HIS A 116 60.17 -32.42 6.17
N ALA A 117 61.28 -32.85 5.56
CA ALA A 117 62.39 -33.53 6.24
C ALA A 117 63.02 -32.64 7.30
N HIS A 118 63.26 -33.16 8.51
CA HIS A 118 63.74 -32.40 9.68
C HIS A 118 62.94 -31.11 9.96
N GLY A 119 61.69 -31.06 9.50
CA GLY A 119 60.83 -29.89 9.58
C GLY A 119 59.87 -29.93 10.76
N GLU A 120 59.38 -28.75 11.11
CA GLU A 120 58.22 -28.59 11.98
C GLU A 120 57.14 -27.85 11.18
N GLU A 121 55.90 -28.34 11.22
CA GLU A 121 54.77 -27.79 10.48
C GLU A 121 53.56 -27.66 11.40
N THR A 122 52.86 -26.53 11.34
CA THR A 122 51.60 -26.31 12.07
C THR A 122 50.43 -26.50 11.14
N VAL A 123 49.68 -27.56 11.35
CA VAL A 123 48.45 -27.87 10.62
C VAL A 123 47.27 -27.24 11.34
N LYS A 124 46.44 -26.50 10.59
CA LYS A 124 45.22 -25.87 11.11
C LYS A 124 44.01 -26.72 10.79
N ILE A 125 43.32 -27.21 11.82
CA ILE A 125 42.12 -28.03 11.66
C ILE A 125 40.90 -27.14 11.95
N PRO A 126 40.14 -26.72 10.92
CA PRO A 126 38.92 -25.97 11.11
C PRO A 126 37.79 -26.91 11.54
N VAL A 127 37.17 -26.62 12.67
CA VAL A 127 36.00 -27.32 13.18
C VAL A 127 34.83 -26.34 13.29
N ARG A 128 33.71 -26.70 12.68
CA ARG A 128 32.48 -25.91 12.74
C ARG A 128 31.47 -26.63 13.63
N LEU A 129 31.05 -25.95 14.69
CA LEU A 129 30.04 -26.42 15.63
C LEU A 129 28.74 -25.67 15.35
N ILE A 130 27.67 -26.38 14.98
CA ILE A 130 26.34 -25.80 14.73
C ILE A 130 25.48 -26.07 15.96
N TYR A 131 24.96 -25.01 16.60
CA TYR A 131 24.25 -25.16 17.86
C TYR A 131 22.89 -25.82 17.72
N ASP A 132 22.20 -25.60 16.60
CA ASP A 132 20.93 -26.28 16.31
C ASP A 132 21.09 -27.80 16.23
N ASP A 133 22.19 -28.29 15.65
CA ASP A 133 22.48 -29.73 15.58
C ASP A 133 22.66 -30.32 16.97
N ILE A 134 23.35 -29.61 17.86
CA ILE A 134 23.55 -30.02 19.26
C ILE A 134 22.22 -30.04 20.01
N LYS A 135 21.45 -28.95 19.93
CA LYS A 135 20.18 -28.77 20.63
C LYS A 135 19.14 -29.81 20.20
N ASN A 136 19.08 -30.12 18.90
CA ASN A 136 18.16 -31.12 18.36
C ASN A 136 18.57 -32.56 18.72
N THR A 137 19.85 -32.78 19.04
CA THR A 137 20.37 -34.10 19.38
C THR A 137 20.37 -34.36 20.90
N TYR A 138 20.58 -33.32 21.71
CA TYR A 138 20.78 -33.41 23.15
C TYR A 138 19.92 -32.39 23.90
N ASP A 139 18.78 -32.84 24.42
CA ASP A 139 17.78 -31.99 25.10
C ASP A 139 18.28 -31.36 26.41
N ASP A 140 19.31 -31.95 27.03
CA ASP A 140 19.84 -31.51 28.31
C ASP A 140 20.91 -30.42 28.18
N ILE A 141 21.45 -30.22 26.97
CA ILE A 141 22.34 -29.12 26.64
C ILE A 141 21.49 -27.87 26.36
N LYS A 142 21.38 -27.00 27.37
CA LYS A 142 20.55 -25.80 27.28
C LYS A 142 21.34 -24.64 26.66
N PRO A 143 20.70 -23.82 25.80
CA PRO A 143 21.24 -22.51 25.45
C PRO A 143 21.53 -21.69 26.71
N GLY A 144 22.64 -20.95 26.69
CA GLY A 144 23.18 -20.17 27.80
C GLY A 144 24.26 -20.89 28.59
N SER A 145 24.40 -22.22 28.45
CA SER A 145 25.36 -23.01 29.21
C SER A 145 26.79 -22.97 28.65
N ILE A 146 27.76 -23.22 29.53
CA ILE A 146 29.15 -23.51 29.17
C ILE A 146 29.34 -25.02 29.24
N VAL A 147 29.79 -25.62 28.14
CA VAL A 147 29.92 -27.07 28.01
C VAL A 147 31.40 -27.46 27.96
N PRO A 148 31.87 -28.38 28.80
CA PRO A 148 33.22 -28.90 28.69
C PRO A 148 33.36 -29.80 27.47
N TYR A 149 34.39 -29.61 26.66
CA TYR A 149 34.67 -30.44 25.51
C TYR A 149 36.01 -31.17 25.64
N LYS A 150 36.11 -32.31 24.95
CA LYS A 150 37.33 -33.04 24.67
C LYS A 150 37.47 -33.18 23.16
N ILE A 151 38.51 -32.57 22.59
CA ILE A 151 38.88 -32.76 21.19
C ILE A 151 39.86 -33.92 21.13
N ARG A 152 39.56 -34.89 20.27
CA ARG A 152 40.46 -35.96 19.88
C ARG A 152 40.82 -35.76 18.42
N VAL A 153 42.11 -35.72 18.11
CA VAL A 153 42.64 -35.64 16.74
C VAL A 153 43.52 -36.85 16.52
N GLU A 154 43.25 -37.62 15.47
CA GLU A 154 44.06 -38.74 15.04
C GLU A 154 44.73 -38.37 13.71
N LEU A 155 46.04 -38.15 13.74
CA LEU A 155 46.83 -37.90 12.54
C LEU A 155 47.33 -39.24 11.99
N ILE A 156 46.98 -39.56 10.75
CA ILE A 156 47.44 -40.77 10.07
C ILE A 156 48.58 -40.38 9.12
N VAL A 157 49.79 -40.78 9.45
CA VAL A 157 51.01 -40.48 8.69
C VAL A 157 51.62 -41.75 8.10
N ASP A 158 52.21 -41.67 6.91
CA ASP A 158 52.98 -42.77 6.31
C ASP A 158 54.47 -42.52 6.48
N VAL A 159 55.07 -43.15 7.50
CA VAL A 159 56.50 -42.93 7.78
C VAL A 159 57.32 -43.98 7.02
N PRO A 160 58.28 -43.58 6.18
CA PRO A 160 59.19 -44.53 5.55
C PRO A 160 59.85 -45.43 6.61
N VAL A 161 59.96 -46.73 6.34
CA VAL A 161 60.43 -47.78 7.27
C VAL A 161 59.42 -48.23 8.33
N PHE A 162 58.62 -47.33 8.91
CA PHE A 162 57.65 -47.67 9.96
C PHE A 162 56.23 -47.94 9.44
N GLY A 163 55.93 -47.55 8.20
CA GLY A 163 54.61 -47.65 7.59
C GLY A 163 53.60 -46.65 8.19
N ARG A 164 52.32 -46.98 8.10
CA ARG A 164 51.23 -46.14 8.60
C ARG A 164 51.24 -46.09 10.13
N LEU A 165 51.37 -44.89 10.68
CA LEU A 165 51.28 -44.60 12.11
C LEU A 165 50.10 -43.67 12.37
N THR A 166 49.38 -43.92 13.46
CA THR A 166 48.36 -43.00 13.99
C THR A 166 48.95 -42.27 15.20
N LEU A 167 48.93 -40.94 15.18
CA LEU A 167 49.30 -40.09 16.30
C LEU A 167 48.02 -39.54 16.94
N PRO A 168 47.54 -40.13 18.03
CA PRO A 168 46.37 -39.62 18.74
C PRO A 168 46.77 -38.44 19.63
N LEU A 169 45.99 -37.37 19.53
CA LEU A 169 46.12 -36.14 20.31
C LEU A 169 44.80 -35.89 21.03
N GLU A 170 44.87 -35.47 22.28
CA GLU A 170 43.70 -35.11 23.06
C GLU A 170 43.91 -33.77 23.75
N LYS A 171 42.90 -32.90 23.70
CA LYS A 171 42.88 -31.64 24.44
C LYS A 171 41.48 -31.35 24.96
N THR A 172 41.39 -30.88 26.20
CA THR A 172 40.14 -30.48 26.83
C THR A 172 40.03 -28.95 26.86
N GLY A 173 38.79 -28.46 26.88
CA GLY A 173 38.50 -27.04 27.06
C GLY A 173 37.02 -26.81 27.33
N GLU A 174 36.59 -25.56 27.28
CA GLU A 174 35.19 -25.16 27.49
C GLU A 174 34.68 -24.35 26.29
N ILE A 175 33.42 -24.57 25.92
CA ILE A 175 32.77 -23.83 24.84
C ILE A 175 31.38 -23.36 25.28
N PRO A 176 31.04 -22.07 25.11
CA PRO A 176 29.70 -21.61 25.42
C PRO A 176 28.73 -21.94 24.28
N ILE A 177 27.47 -22.11 24.64
CA ILE A 177 26.34 -22.15 23.71
C ILE A 177 25.53 -20.88 23.99
N PRO A 178 25.80 -19.77 23.29
CA PRO A 178 25.21 -18.48 23.64
C PRO A 178 23.68 -18.48 23.54
N TYR A 179 23.05 -17.76 24.45
CA TYR A 179 21.62 -17.45 24.43
C TYR A 179 21.42 -15.94 24.34
N LYS A 180 20.37 -15.53 23.62
CA LYS A 180 20.00 -14.12 23.52
C LYS A 180 19.60 -13.57 24.91
N PRO A 181 20.05 -12.38 25.30
CA PRO A 181 19.55 -11.74 26.51
C PRO A 181 18.05 -11.44 26.39
N ASP A 182 17.34 -11.56 27.49
CA ASP A 182 15.93 -11.16 27.55
C ASP A 182 15.82 -9.68 27.91
N ILE A 183 14.90 -8.98 27.25
CA ILE A 183 14.67 -7.55 27.45
C ILE A 183 13.21 -7.28 27.78
N ASP A 184 12.98 -6.40 28.75
CA ASP A 184 11.64 -5.95 29.15
C ASP A 184 11.66 -4.45 29.48
N VAL A 185 10.54 -3.76 29.23
CA VAL A 185 10.32 -2.39 29.68
C VAL A 185 9.61 -2.45 31.02
N GLU A 186 10.34 -2.21 32.11
CA GLU A 186 9.79 -2.26 33.47
C GLU A 186 8.97 -1.02 33.79
N LYS A 187 9.46 0.16 33.40
CA LYS A 187 8.80 1.44 33.67
C LYS A 187 9.06 2.45 32.56
N ILE A 188 8.06 3.28 32.26
CA ILE A 188 8.21 4.46 31.40
C ILE A 188 8.07 5.70 32.29
N LYS A 189 9.11 6.53 32.35
CA LYS A 189 9.11 7.81 33.07
C LYS A 189 9.02 8.95 32.06
N PHE A 190 7.97 9.75 32.13
CA PHE A 190 7.83 10.93 31.28
C PHE A 190 8.56 12.11 31.90
N GLU A 191 9.53 12.67 31.20
CA GLU A 191 10.19 13.92 31.61
C GLU A 191 9.37 15.12 31.19
N ARG A 192 8.87 15.08 29.95
CA ARG A 192 8.01 16.12 29.37
C ARG A 192 6.94 15.45 28.56
N PHE A 193 5.69 15.70 28.89
CA PHE A 193 4.54 15.21 28.12
C PHE A 193 3.88 16.37 27.38
N SER A 194 3.91 16.31 26.05
CA SER A 194 3.08 17.16 25.19
C SER A 194 2.68 16.40 23.93
N PHE A 195 1.52 16.71 23.36
CA PHE A 195 1.05 16.05 22.14
C PHE A 195 1.90 16.35 20.90
N GLU A 196 2.63 17.48 20.90
CA GLU A 196 3.53 17.85 19.81
C GLU A 196 4.87 17.13 19.93
N GLU A 197 5.35 16.94 21.15
CA GLU A 197 6.63 16.34 21.47
C GLU A 197 6.63 15.85 22.92
N THR A 198 6.88 14.57 23.12
CA THR A 198 6.98 13.92 24.42
C THR A 198 8.35 13.31 24.57
N VAL A 199 8.98 13.57 25.71
CA VAL A 199 10.28 13.02 26.11
C VAL A 199 10.04 12.06 27.27
N ALA A 200 10.46 10.81 27.10
CA ALA A 200 10.33 9.77 28.12
C ALA A 200 11.63 9.00 28.27
N ILE A 201 11.85 8.44 29.46
CA ILE A 201 12.93 7.51 29.77
C ILE A 201 12.30 6.13 29.95
N LEU A 202 12.72 5.18 29.12
CA LEU A 202 12.39 3.77 29.28
C LEU A 202 13.38 3.16 30.28
N HIS A 203 12.88 2.64 31.39
CA HIS A 203 13.65 1.79 32.29
C HIS A 203 13.52 0.35 31.79
N LEU A 204 14.60 -0.15 31.23
CA LEU A 204 14.71 -1.48 30.68
C LEU A 204 15.32 -2.42 31.69
N LYS A 205 14.75 -3.62 31.79
CA LYS A 205 15.30 -4.77 32.47
C LYS A 205 15.95 -5.67 31.43
N LEU A 206 17.26 -5.87 31.54
CA LEU A 206 18.05 -6.80 30.74
C LEU A 206 18.41 -8.00 31.60
N GLU A 207 18.00 -9.20 31.19
CA GLU A 207 18.27 -10.44 31.90
C GLU A 207 19.24 -11.30 31.07
N ASN A 208 20.40 -11.57 31.65
CA ASN A 208 21.40 -12.46 31.08
C ASN A 208 21.16 -13.88 31.59
N LYS A 209 20.66 -14.77 30.74
CA LYS A 209 20.49 -16.21 31.05
C LYS A 209 21.69 -17.07 30.67
N ASN A 210 22.82 -16.44 30.34
CA ASN A 210 24.06 -17.15 30.08
C ASN A 210 24.82 -17.39 31.39
N ASP A 211 25.52 -18.52 31.45
CA ASP A 211 26.41 -18.92 32.56
C ASP A 211 27.76 -18.17 32.55
N PHE A 212 27.91 -17.17 31.68
CA PHE A 212 29.04 -16.26 31.59
C PHE A 212 28.58 -14.79 31.62
N ASP A 213 29.50 -13.92 32.03
CA ASP A 213 29.26 -12.48 32.12
C ASP A 213 29.21 -11.85 30.71
N LEU A 214 28.35 -10.85 30.55
CA LEU A 214 28.25 -10.01 29.36
C LEU A 214 28.72 -8.60 29.68
N ALA A 215 29.84 -8.15 29.12
CA ALA A 215 30.28 -6.76 29.22
C ALA A 215 29.74 -5.98 28.02
N LEU A 216 28.57 -5.37 28.22
CA LEU A 216 27.82 -4.64 27.21
C LEU A 216 28.57 -3.37 26.80
N ASN A 217 28.84 -3.19 25.50
CA ASN A 217 29.56 -2.05 24.94
C ASN A 217 28.59 -1.04 24.28
N SER A 218 27.70 -1.55 23.42
CA SER A 218 26.62 -0.76 22.83
C SER A 218 25.34 -1.57 22.69
N LEU A 219 24.22 -0.86 22.71
CA LEU A 219 22.88 -1.37 22.48
C LEU A 219 22.25 -0.60 21.33
N ASP A 220 22.08 -1.25 20.18
CA ASP A 220 21.20 -0.78 19.12
C ASP A 220 19.78 -1.23 19.43
N TYR A 221 18.82 -0.32 19.32
CA TYR A 221 17.42 -0.60 19.62
C TYR A 221 16.46 0.16 18.72
N GLU A 222 15.31 -0.45 18.48
CA GLU A 222 14.11 0.20 18.00
C GLU A 222 12.93 -0.22 18.89
N VAL A 223 12.10 0.75 19.27
CA VAL A 223 10.93 0.54 20.12
C VAL A 223 9.68 0.95 19.36
N TRP A 224 8.66 0.10 19.44
CA TRP A 224 7.33 0.36 18.91
C TRP A 224 6.31 0.33 20.05
N LEU A 225 5.38 1.28 20.03
CA LEU A 225 4.17 1.23 20.82
C LEU A 225 3.01 0.98 19.86
N CYS A 226 2.31 -0.14 20.05
CA CYS A 226 1.39 -0.70 19.06
C CYS A 226 2.11 -0.88 17.71
N ASP A 227 1.68 -0.18 16.67
CA ASP A 227 2.24 -0.28 15.31
C ASP A 227 3.08 0.95 14.91
N VAL A 228 3.37 1.84 15.88
CA VAL A 228 4.09 3.09 15.62
C VAL A 228 5.51 3.00 16.20
N SER A 229 6.52 3.18 15.35
CA SER A 229 7.92 3.30 15.78
C SER A 229 8.09 4.61 16.55
N ILE A 230 8.53 4.51 17.80
CA ILE A 230 8.65 5.65 18.72
C ILE A 230 10.08 6.11 18.94
N GLY A 231 11.05 5.35 18.43
CA GLY A 231 12.45 5.70 18.51
C GLY A 231 13.36 4.53 18.17
N ALA A 232 14.41 4.82 17.41
CA ALA A 232 15.52 3.94 17.18
C ALA A 232 16.83 4.70 17.43
N ALA A 233 17.78 4.09 18.15
CA ALA A 233 19.10 4.66 18.36
C ALA A 233 20.11 3.60 18.80
N GLU A 234 21.39 3.96 18.71
CA GLU A 234 22.47 3.23 19.35
C GLU A 234 22.89 3.93 20.66
N LEU A 235 22.85 3.19 21.76
CA LEU A 235 23.30 3.63 23.06
C LEU A 235 24.65 2.98 23.40
N ALA A 236 25.73 3.75 23.28
CA ALA A 236 27.05 3.33 23.72
C ALA A 236 27.16 3.50 25.25
N LYS A 237 26.94 2.42 26.00
CA LYS A 237 27.04 2.41 27.46
C LYS A 237 27.69 1.12 27.97
N ALA A 238 28.92 1.26 28.47
CA ALA A 238 29.64 0.18 29.13
C ALA A 238 28.89 -0.29 30.39
N THR A 239 28.34 -1.51 30.36
CA THR A 239 27.60 -2.09 31.50
C THR A 239 27.90 -3.57 31.61
N LYS A 240 28.38 -4.03 32.76
CA LYS A 240 28.56 -5.48 33.01
C LYS A 240 27.23 -6.08 33.47
N ILE A 241 26.82 -7.17 32.85
CA ILE A 241 25.72 -8.03 33.29
C ILE A 241 26.34 -9.35 33.72
N ASP A 242 26.28 -9.63 35.02
CA ASP A 242 26.83 -10.89 35.57
C ASP A 242 26.08 -12.10 34.99
N LYS A 243 26.72 -13.27 35.00
CA LYS A 243 26.09 -14.55 34.64
C LYS A 243 24.79 -14.77 35.41
N ASN A 244 23.74 -15.22 34.73
CA ASN A 244 22.40 -15.40 35.31
C ASN A 244 21.88 -14.15 36.06
N GLY A 245 22.36 -12.96 35.67
CA GLY A 245 22.11 -11.70 36.34
C GLY A 245 21.11 -10.81 35.60
N ILE A 246 20.60 -9.81 36.32
CA ILE A 246 19.72 -8.77 35.78
C ILE A 246 20.46 -7.43 35.87
N SER A 247 20.34 -6.62 34.81
CA SER A 247 20.83 -5.25 34.78
C SER A 247 19.72 -4.31 34.31
N TYR A 248 19.80 -3.06 34.76
CA TYR A 248 18.82 -2.04 34.44
C TYR A 248 19.45 -0.93 33.60
N MET A 249 18.76 -0.53 32.53
CA MET A 249 19.22 0.50 31.61
C MET A 249 18.15 1.55 31.40
N GLU A 250 18.57 2.81 31.29
CA GLU A 250 17.68 3.93 31.01
C GLU A 250 17.92 4.39 29.57
N ILE A 251 16.84 4.40 28.78
CA ILE A 251 16.87 4.83 27.39
C ILE A 251 15.97 6.05 27.20
N PRO A 252 16.54 7.24 26.88
CA PRO A 252 15.74 8.39 26.51
C PRO A 252 15.14 8.21 25.11
N ILE A 253 13.85 8.48 24.98
CA ILE A 253 13.11 8.46 23.72
C ILE A 253 12.32 9.76 23.57
N THR A 254 12.20 10.23 22.33
CA THR A 254 11.38 11.39 21.99
C THR A 254 10.42 11.03 20.86
N PHE A 255 9.12 11.24 21.08
CA PHE A 255 8.07 10.88 20.12
C PHE A 255 6.91 11.88 20.17
N ARG A 256 5.99 11.79 19.20
CA ARG A 256 4.88 12.74 19.04
C ARG A 256 3.52 12.08 19.28
N PRO A 257 2.93 12.16 20.48
CA PRO A 257 1.71 11.44 20.84
C PRO A 257 0.54 11.60 19.84
N LYS A 258 0.41 12.75 19.17
CA LYS A 258 -0.65 12.97 18.17
C LYS A 258 -0.63 12.00 16.97
N GLU A 259 0.51 11.37 16.70
CA GLU A 259 0.71 10.43 15.57
C GLU A 259 0.21 9.01 15.90
N PHE A 260 -0.19 8.75 17.15
CA PHE A 260 -0.53 7.42 17.66
C PHE A 260 -2.01 7.06 17.53
N GLY A 261 -2.85 7.97 17.03
CA GLY A 261 -4.29 7.73 16.80
C GLY A 261 -5.00 7.12 18.02
N SER A 262 -5.56 5.93 17.84
CA SER A 262 -6.27 5.16 18.88
C SER A 262 -5.36 4.69 20.02
N ALA A 263 -4.09 4.37 19.75
CA ALA A 263 -3.15 3.83 20.76
C ALA A 263 -2.86 4.84 21.87
N LEU A 264 -2.78 6.14 21.54
CA LEU A 264 -2.66 7.20 22.53
C LEU A 264 -3.83 7.22 23.51
N TRP A 265 -5.04 6.94 23.03
CA TRP A 265 -6.24 6.99 23.86
C TRP A 265 -6.28 5.83 24.84
N ASP A 266 -5.92 4.63 24.40
CA ASP A 266 -5.78 3.49 25.29
C ASP A 266 -4.72 3.75 26.35
N MET A 267 -3.59 4.32 25.94
CA MET A 267 -2.51 4.76 26.84
C MET A 267 -2.99 5.77 27.90
N ILE A 268 -3.71 6.84 27.51
CA ILE A 268 -4.23 7.86 28.44
C ILE A 268 -5.30 7.30 29.38
N ARG A 269 -6.15 6.37 28.91
CA ARG A 269 -7.20 5.73 29.74
C ARG A 269 -6.63 4.67 30.69
N GLY A 270 -5.32 4.46 30.71
CA GLY A 270 -4.67 3.47 31.56
C GLY A 270 -4.89 2.03 31.10
N LYS A 271 -5.42 1.81 29.88
CA LYS A 271 -5.39 0.49 29.27
C LYS A 271 -3.94 0.20 28.87
N GLY A 272 -3.40 -0.93 29.31
CA GLY A 272 -2.04 -1.33 28.95
C GLY A 272 -1.90 -1.31 27.42
N THR A 273 -0.81 -0.73 26.93
CA THR A 273 -0.50 -0.74 25.50
C THR A 273 0.54 -1.82 25.23
N GLY A 274 0.32 -2.57 24.15
CA GLY A 274 1.30 -3.51 23.65
C GLY A 274 2.52 -2.75 23.15
N TYR A 275 3.71 -3.20 23.54
CA TYR A 275 4.96 -2.69 22.98
C TYR A 275 5.76 -3.83 22.36
N THR A 276 6.57 -3.44 21.38
CA THR A 276 7.57 -4.32 20.77
C THR A 276 8.92 -3.62 20.85
N MET A 277 9.98 -4.38 21.09
CA MET A 277 11.36 -3.88 21.09
C MET A 277 12.25 -4.87 20.36
N LYS A 278 13.11 -4.37 19.48
CA LYS A 278 14.08 -5.17 18.71
C LYS A 278 15.41 -4.44 18.70
N GLY A 279 16.50 -5.18 18.49
CA GLY A 279 17.82 -4.57 18.50
C GLY A 279 18.96 -5.58 18.60
N HIS A 280 20.14 -5.04 18.84
CA HIS A 280 21.39 -5.78 18.92
C HIS A 280 22.24 -5.29 20.09
N ILE A 281 22.76 -6.23 20.87
CA ILE A 281 23.71 -5.98 21.95
C ILE A 281 25.10 -6.38 21.46
N ASN A 282 26.00 -5.40 21.40
CA ASN A 282 27.43 -5.67 21.26
C ASN A 282 28.02 -5.83 22.66
N ALA A 283 28.53 -7.02 22.98
CA ALA A 283 29.10 -7.31 24.30
C ALA A 283 30.43 -8.07 24.19
N ASP A 284 31.36 -7.72 25.06
CA ASP A 284 32.57 -8.51 25.30
C ASP A 284 32.23 -9.67 26.25
N THR A 285 32.73 -10.86 25.90
CA THR A 285 32.59 -12.07 26.71
C THR A 285 33.96 -12.69 26.95
N PRO A 286 34.09 -13.62 27.93
CA PRO A 286 35.32 -14.40 28.10
C PRO A 286 35.78 -15.16 26.84
N PHE A 287 34.86 -15.38 25.89
CA PHE A 287 35.09 -16.14 24.66
C PHE A 287 35.25 -15.24 23.42
N GLY A 288 35.26 -13.91 23.59
CA GLY A 288 35.39 -12.92 22.53
C GLY A 288 34.19 -11.96 22.44
N THR A 289 34.29 -11.00 21.53
CA THR A 289 33.21 -10.05 21.22
C THR A 289 32.04 -10.78 20.55
N MET A 290 30.83 -10.56 21.05
CA MET A 290 29.60 -11.09 20.46
C MET A 290 28.61 -9.97 20.13
N ASN A 291 27.90 -10.12 19.01
CA ASN A 291 26.73 -9.32 18.68
C ASN A 291 25.47 -10.20 18.86
N LEU A 292 24.72 -9.95 19.93
CA LEU A 292 23.57 -10.75 20.35
C LEU A 292 22.27 -10.03 19.99
N PRO A 293 21.35 -10.63 19.21
CA PRO A 293 20.05 -10.02 18.94
C PRO A 293 19.20 -10.00 20.20
N ILE A 294 18.39 -8.95 20.34
CA ILE A 294 17.36 -8.84 21.37
C ILE A 294 16.00 -8.63 20.73
N SER A 295 14.97 -9.18 21.35
CA SER A 295 13.60 -9.07 20.85
C SER A 295 12.60 -9.28 21.98
N LYS A 296 11.63 -8.39 22.09
CA LYS A 296 10.44 -8.54 22.93
C LYS A 296 9.22 -8.18 22.10
N GLU A 297 8.27 -9.10 21.97
CA GLU A 297 7.01 -8.88 21.27
C GLU A 297 5.86 -9.03 22.25
N GLY A 298 4.86 -8.15 22.16
CA GLY A 298 3.62 -8.24 22.95
C GLY A 298 3.80 -7.98 24.45
N GLY A 299 4.81 -7.21 24.86
CA GLY A 299 4.91 -6.76 26.24
C GLY A 299 3.79 -5.77 26.57
N THR A 300 3.26 -5.80 27.79
CA THR A 300 2.29 -4.79 28.24
C THR A 300 2.97 -3.82 29.17
N THR A 301 2.92 -2.53 28.85
CA THR A 301 3.32 -1.48 29.80
C THR A 301 2.09 -0.72 30.23
N ARG A 302 1.95 -0.52 31.54
CA ARG A 302 0.98 0.43 32.10
C ARG A 302 1.70 1.74 32.35
N LEU A 303 1.04 2.86 32.04
CA LEU A 303 1.49 4.16 32.50
C LEU A 303 1.36 4.22 34.02
N LYS A 304 2.42 3.92 34.76
CA LYS A 304 2.48 4.27 36.18
C LYS A 304 2.74 5.78 36.26
N LYS A 305 1.67 6.56 36.36
CA LYS A 305 1.75 7.95 36.84
C LYS A 305 2.36 7.86 38.23
N ASN A 306 3.50 8.50 38.48
CA ASN A 306 3.99 8.65 39.86
C ASN A 306 2.86 9.33 40.64
N ARG A 307 2.16 8.57 41.49
CA ARG A 307 1.52 9.14 42.65
C ARG A 307 2.68 9.38 43.61
N GLU A 308 2.96 10.64 43.89
CA GLU A 308 3.60 10.95 45.16
C GLU A 308 2.64 10.39 46.22
N ASP A 309 3.23 9.70 47.19
CA ASP A 309 2.60 8.96 48.29
C ASP A 309 2.38 7.46 48.00
N GLY A 310 3.23 6.67 48.67
CA GLY A 310 3.31 5.23 48.53
C GLY A 310 2.12 4.53 49.15
N GLU A 311 1.43 3.75 48.33
CA GLU A 311 0.75 2.53 48.74
C GLU A 311 1.09 1.49 47.66
N ASP A 312 1.67 0.37 48.12
CA ASP A 312 2.01 -0.79 47.31
C ASP A 312 0.70 -1.47 46.87
N ASP A 313 0.39 -1.44 45.57
CA ASP A 313 -0.65 -2.30 45.01
C ASP A 313 0.01 -3.62 44.59
N GLU A 314 -0.19 -4.62 45.46
CA GLU A 314 0.06 -6.04 45.25
C GLU A 314 -0.73 -6.57 44.03
N ASP A 315 -0.04 -7.42 43.25
CA ASP A 315 -0.49 -8.51 42.39
C ASP A 315 -1.85 -8.45 41.67
N ASP A 316 -1.80 -8.58 40.34
CA ASP A 316 -2.80 -9.33 39.57
C ASP A 316 -2.13 -9.89 38.29
N ASP A 317 -1.49 -11.05 38.45
CA ASP A 317 -1.11 -11.94 37.36
C ASP A 317 -2.36 -12.73 36.91
N GLU A 318 -2.96 -12.34 35.78
CA GLU A 318 -3.94 -13.18 35.09
C GLU A 318 -3.40 -13.59 33.71
N VAL A 319 -2.95 -14.84 33.66
CA VAL A 319 -2.53 -15.58 32.47
C VAL A 319 -3.71 -15.68 31.50
N ASN A 320 -3.56 -15.16 30.28
CA ASN A 320 -4.47 -15.52 29.19
C ASN A 320 -3.70 -15.85 27.90
N SER A 321 -3.42 -17.14 27.74
CA SER A 321 -2.92 -17.74 26.52
C SER A 321 -4.07 -17.92 25.52
N THR A 322 -4.11 -17.12 24.46
CA THR A 322 -4.85 -17.49 23.24
C THR A 322 -4.02 -17.12 22.00
N SER A 323 -3.49 -18.15 21.37
CA SER A 323 -2.81 -18.12 20.07
C SER A 323 -3.84 -17.95 18.95
N ALA A 324 -3.81 -16.81 18.26
CA ALA A 324 -4.53 -16.60 17.01
C ALA A 324 -3.61 -16.93 15.84
N ILE A 325 -3.89 -18.04 15.16
CA ILE A 325 -3.25 -18.46 13.90
C ILE A 325 -3.98 -17.73 12.76
N SER A 326 -3.25 -16.92 11.99
CA SER A 326 -3.74 -16.24 10.81
C SER A 326 -2.95 -16.65 9.56
N LEU A 327 -3.69 -17.25 8.63
CA LEU A 327 -3.56 -17.27 7.17
C LEU A 327 -2.35 -17.91 6.48
N ALA A 328 -2.67 -18.95 5.69
CA ALA A 328 -2.08 -19.17 4.37
C ALA A 328 -3.15 -19.69 3.40
N HIS A 329 -3.26 -19.07 2.22
CA HIS A 329 -3.92 -19.64 1.04
C HIS A 329 -2.90 -19.65 -0.10
N PRO A 330 -2.64 -20.81 -0.73
CA PRO A 330 -1.79 -20.86 -1.91
C PRO A 330 -2.59 -20.81 -3.22
N LEU A 331 -1.98 -20.11 -4.17
CA LEU A 331 -2.24 -20.21 -5.60
C LEU A 331 -1.83 -21.58 -6.17
N SER A 332 -2.58 -22.10 -7.14
CA SER A 332 -2.16 -23.04 -8.20
C SER A 332 -3.22 -22.92 -9.30
N LEU A 333 -3.00 -22.31 -10.47
CA LEU A 333 -2.17 -22.67 -11.63
C LEU A 333 -2.49 -24.03 -12.29
N ALA A 334 -2.80 -23.93 -13.59
CA ALA A 334 -2.81 -24.94 -14.66
C ALA A 334 -4.03 -25.91 -14.70
N CYS A 335 -4.63 -26.26 -15.84
CA CYS A 335 -4.14 -26.29 -17.21
C CYS A 335 -5.32 -26.54 -18.20
N PHE A 336 -5.23 -25.92 -19.40
CA PHE A 336 -5.32 -26.55 -20.73
C PHE A 336 -6.53 -27.45 -21.10
N VAL A 337 -7.15 -27.41 -22.29
CA VAL A 337 -6.98 -26.66 -23.55
C VAL A 337 -8.12 -27.15 -24.48
N HIS A 338 -8.66 -26.31 -25.38
CA HIS A 338 -8.75 -26.44 -26.86
C HIS A 338 -10.20 -26.14 -27.27
N LEU A 339 -10.55 -25.49 -28.38
CA LEU A 339 -9.87 -25.35 -29.67
C LEU A 339 -10.57 -24.23 -30.47
N MET A 340 -9.78 -23.36 -31.12
CA MET A 340 -9.91 -22.73 -32.46
C MET A 340 -11.32 -22.41 -33.03
N ARG A 341 -11.59 -21.31 -33.74
CA ARG A 341 -10.94 -20.80 -34.99
C ARG A 341 -11.84 -19.64 -35.48
N TYR A 342 -11.40 -18.44 -35.88
CA TYR A 342 -10.92 -18.04 -37.23
C TYR A 342 -10.63 -16.51 -37.15
N LEU A 343 -9.39 -16.04 -37.33
CA LEU A 343 -8.71 -15.60 -38.56
C LEU A 343 -9.15 -14.24 -39.17
N LEU A 344 -8.35 -13.21 -38.87
CA LEU A 344 -7.81 -12.13 -39.73
C LEU A 344 -8.45 -11.85 -41.11
N CYS A 345 -8.75 -10.58 -41.37
CA CYS A 345 -7.97 -9.77 -42.32
C CYS A 345 -8.23 -8.25 -42.18
N LEU A 346 -7.14 -7.50 -42.26
CA LEU A 346 -7.02 -6.06 -42.47
C LEU A 346 -7.24 -5.69 -43.96
N GLY A 347 -7.67 -4.44 -44.18
CA GLY A 347 -7.58 -3.68 -45.44
C GLY A 347 -8.34 -2.35 -45.29
N MET A 348 -7.69 -1.23 -44.99
CA MET A 348 -7.07 -0.24 -45.90
C MET A 348 -8.04 0.51 -46.81
N ALA A 349 -8.18 1.83 -46.59
CA ALA A 349 -8.23 2.93 -47.57
C ALA A 349 -8.53 4.24 -46.79
N SER A 350 -7.56 5.11 -46.52
CA SER A 350 -7.02 6.20 -47.36
C SER A 350 -8.06 7.29 -47.69
N TYR A 351 -7.91 8.43 -47.00
CA TYR A 351 -8.50 9.73 -47.35
C TYR A 351 -7.58 10.42 -48.36
N ASP A 352 -8.15 10.93 -49.45
CA ASP A 352 -7.55 11.97 -50.29
C ASP A 352 -8.58 13.10 -50.45
N GLU A 353 -8.14 14.31 -50.13
CA GLU A 353 -8.80 15.59 -50.39
C GLU A 353 -8.78 15.93 -51.89
N PRO A 354 -9.64 16.86 -52.33
CA PRO A 354 -9.14 17.84 -53.28
C PRO A 354 -9.37 19.29 -52.82
N GLU A 355 -8.30 20.05 -53.03
CA GLU A 355 -8.15 21.48 -52.87
C GLU A 355 -9.17 22.31 -53.66
N VAL A 356 -9.56 23.43 -53.04
CA VAL A 356 -10.27 24.55 -53.64
C VAL A 356 -9.25 25.46 -54.35
N VAL A 357 -9.53 25.80 -55.62
CA VAL A 357 -8.84 26.89 -56.33
C VAL A 357 -9.83 28.02 -56.59
N GLU A 358 -9.54 29.17 -55.98
CA GLU A 358 -10.17 30.46 -56.25
C GLU A 358 -9.87 30.96 -57.68
N ARG A 359 -10.84 31.67 -58.28
CA ARG A 359 -10.56 32.76 -59.22
C ARG A 359 -11.75 33.74 -59.28
N ASP A 360 -11.45 34.97 -58.89
CA ASP A 360 -12.21 36.21 -59.05
C ASP A 360 -12.70 36.48 -60.48
N VAL A 361 -13.74 37.32 -60.62
CA VAL A 361 -13.65 38.68 -61.21
C VAL A 361 -15.04 39.32 -61.42
N LYS A 362 -15.24 40.42 -60.65
CA LYS A 362 -15.84 41.75 -60.96
C LYS A 362 -17.28 41.98 -61.43
N ASP A 363 -17.93 42.81 -60.61
CA ASP A 363 -18.60 44.10 -60.89
C ASP A 363 -19.63 44.21 -62.03
N LYS A 364 -20.87 44.60 -61.69
CA LYS A 364 -21.37 45.98 -61.89
C LYS A 364 -22.83 46.16 -61.44
N GLU A 365 -23.06 47.23 -60.70
CA GLU A 365 -24.35 47.91 -60.59
C GLU A 365 -24.83 48.43 -61.97
N HIS A 366 -26.14 48.41 -62.23
CA HIS A 366 -26.87 49.55 -62.84
C HIS A 366 -28.39 49.31 -62.89
N LYS A 367 -29.10 50.21 -62.21
CA LYS A 367 -30.32 50.98 -62.55
C LYS A 367 -31.45 50.37 -63.41
N GLU A 368 -32.65 50.67 -62.91
CA GLU A 368 -33.97 50.70 -63.55
C GLU A 368 -33.96 51.25 -65.00
N ASP A 369 -34.82 50.67 -65.85
CA ASP A 369 -35.52 51.39 -66.91
C ASP A 369 -36.85 50.66 -67.23
N ASP A 370 -37.95 51.42 -67.08
CA ASP A 370 -39.27 51.11 -67.61
C ASP A 370 -39.24 50.99 -69.14
N LYS A 371 -40.00 50.03 -69.70
CA LYS A 371 -40.59 50.15 -71.05
C LYS A 371 -41.71 49.11 -71.25
N ASP A 372 -42.92 49.62 -71.35
CA ASP A 372 -44.07 48.95 -71.96
C ASP A 372 -43.81 48.64 -73.45
N GLU A 373 -44.13 47.43 -73.92
CA GLU A 373 -44.72 47.21 -75.25
C GLU A 373 -45.32 45.79 -75.44
N LYS A 374 -46.66 45.79 -75.60
CA LYS A 374 -47.53 45.02 -76.54
C LYS A 374 -47.52 43.47 -76.60
N GLU A 375 -48.73 42.97 -76.35
CA GLU A 375 -49.41 41.72 -76.76
C GLU A 375 -48.76 40.75 -77.77
N GLY A 376 -48.92 39.44 -77.48
CA GLY A 376 -49.47 38.52 -78.49
C GLY A 376 -48.58 37.41 -79.06
N GLY A 377 -47.74 36.74 -78.26
CA GLY A 377 -46.95 35.57 -78.71
C GLY A 377 -47.55 34.21 -78.34
N PHE A 378 -47.26 33.16 -79.12
CA PHE A 378 -47.66 31.75 -78.92
C PHE A 378 -47.44 31.24 -77.47
N LEU A 379 -46.43 31.76 -76.78
CA LEU A 379 -46.13 31.52 -75.36
C LEU A 379 -47.24 32.00 -74.41
N GLY A 380 -47.94 33.10 -74.73
CA GLY A 380 -49.09 33.56 -73.95
C GLY A 380 -50.29 32.62 -74.04
N LYS A 381 -50.51 31.99 -75.21
CA LYS A 381 -51.56 30.97 -75.39
C LYS A 381 -51.20 29.66 -74.71
N VAL A 382 -49.93 29.24 -74.72
CA VAL A 382 -49.48 28.05 -73.98
C VAL A 382 -49.52 28.29 -72.47
N LYS A 383 -49.12 29.49 -71.99
CA LYS A 383 -49.20 29.85 -70.58
C LYS A 383 -50.66 29.92 -70.11
N ASN A 384 -51.56 30.46 -70.93
CA ASN A 384 -52.99 30.46 -70.63
C ASN A 384 -53.59 29.05 -70.73
N PHE A 385 -53.12 28.17 -71.61
CA PHE A 385 -53.61 26.78 -71.73
C PHE A 385 -53.10 25.87 -70.59
N VAL A 386 -51.85 26.03 -70.16
CA VAL A 386 -51.30 25.36 -68.96
C VAL A 386 -51.99 25.88 -67.71
N LYS A 387 -52.32 27.17 -67.65
CA LYS A 387 -53.10 27.74 -66.54
C LYS A 387 -54.57 27.27 -66.56
N ASP A 388 -55.22 27.21 -67.72
CA ASP A 388 -56.60 26.72 -67.88
C ASP A 388 -56.73 25.22 -67.57
N ILE A 389 -55.73 24.41 -67.95
CA ILE A 389 -55.68 22.99 -67.61
C ILE A 389 -55.31 22.80 -66.14
N GLY A 390 -54.37 23.58 -65.60
CA GLY A 390 -54.05 23.59 -64.18
C GLY A 390 -55.27 23.90 -63.31
N GLU A 391 -56.02 24.95 -63.65
CA GLU A 391 -57.24 25.36 -62.94
C GLU A 391 -58.39 24.34 -63.13
N LYS A 392 -58.50 23.69 -64.31
CA LYS A 392 -59.50 22.62 -64.53
C LYS A 392 -59.17 21.30 -63.84
N ILE A 393 -57.88 20.97 -63.65
CA ILE A 393 -57.45 19.78 -62.91
C ILE A 393 -57.57 20.02 -61.40
N GLU A 394 -57.23 21.21 -60.90
CA GLU A 394 -57.48 21.62 -59.49
C GLU A 394 -58.97 21.49 -59.12
N GLY A 395 -59.89 21.81 -60.04
CA GLY A 395 -61.33 21.70 -59.80
C GLY A 395 -61.90 20.28 -59.79
N THR A 396 -61.15 19.27 -60.25
CA THR A 396 -61.66 17.88 -60.43
C THR A 396 -60.89 16.85 -59.61
N ILE A 397 -59.65 17.13 -59.20
CA ILE A 397 -58.83 16.29 -58.33
C ILE A 397 -58.25 17.20 -57.23
N GLY A 398 -58.64 16.97 -55.98
CA GLY A 398 -58.33 17.84 -54.84
C GLY A 398 -56.86 17.85 -54.42
N PHE A 399 -55.98 18.35 -55.28
CA PHE A 399 -54.61 18.67 -54.92
C PHE A 399 -54.57 19.97 -54.12
N GLY A 400 -53.88 19.96 -52.98
CA GLY A 400 -53.76 21.09 -52.06
C GLY A 400 -52.34 21.23 -51.52
N LYS A 401 -52.01 22.43 -51.02
CA LYS A 401 -50.71 22.67 -50.38
C LYS A 401 -50.61 21.86 -49.08
N PRO A 402 -49.53 21.10 -48.85
CA PRO A 402 -49.31 20.45 -47.56
C PRO A 402 -49.21 21.50 -46.46
N SER A 403 -49.66 21.15 -45.26
CA SER A 403 -49.51 21.98 -44.07
C SER A 403 -48.65 21.26 -43.04
N ALA A 404 -47.91 22.03 -42.25
CA ALA A 404 -47.14 21.52 -41.14
C ALA A 404 -47.37 22.41 -39.91
N ASP A 405 -47.35 21.82 -38.73
CA ASP A 405 -47.43 22.53 -37.46
C ASP A 405 -46.57 21.83 -36.40
N VAL A 406 -46.08 22.59 -35.43
CA VAL A 406 -45.31 22.04 -34.31
C VAL A 406 -46.30 21.46 -33.31
N ALA A 407 -46.42 20.14 -33.27
CA ALA A 407 -47.32 19.40 -32.39
C ALA A 407 -46.87 19.44 -30.93
N GLY A 408 -45.56 19.43 -30.68
CA GLY A 408 -45.01 19.44 -29.33
C GLY A 408 -43.50 19.62 -29.29
N ILE A 409 -43.00 20.01 -28.12
CA ILE A 409 -41.57 20.05 -27.82
C ILE A 409 -41.36 19.26 -26.53
N HIS A 410 -40.48 18.28 -26.58
CA HIS A 410 -40.13 17.42 -25.45
C HIS A 410 -38.66 17.60 -25.09
N ILE A 411 -38.34 17.51 -23.80
CA ILE A 411 -36.95 17.54 -23.31
C ILE A 411 -36.69 16.21 -22.61
N PRO A 412 -36.24 15.16 -23.33
CA PRO A 412 -36.03 13.85 -22.72
C PRO A 412 -34.91 13.83 -21.69
N CYS A 413 -33.90 14.71 -21.86
CA CYS A 413 -32.74 14.76 -20.98
C CYS A 413 -32.27 16.20 -20.83
N ILE A 414 -32.02 16.60 -19.58
CA ILE A 414 -31.42 17.87 -19.22
C ILE A 414 -30.49 17.69 -18.02
N ASN A 415 -29.23 18.14 -18.15
CA ASN A 415 -28.23 18.07 -17.09
C ASN A 415 -27.35 19.34 -17.09
N LEU A 416 -26.15 19.31 -16.51
CA LEU A 416 -25.23 20.47 -16.51
C LEU A 416 -24.41 20.62 -17.80
N GLU A 417 -24.35 19.59 -18.64
CA GLU A 417 -23.53 19.53 -19.85
C GLU A 417 -24.34 19.84 -21.13
N LYS A 418 -25.56 19.29 -21.20
CA LYS A 418 -26.41 19.36 -22.40
C LYS A 418 -27.91 19.34 -22.10
N ALA A 419 -28.67 19.83 -23.07
CA ALA A 419 -30.10 19.54 -23.22
C ALA A 419 -30.33 18.74 -24.51
N GLU A 420 -31.16 17.71 -24.42
CA GLU A 420 -31.69 17.02 -25.59
C GLU A 420 -33.15 17.43 -25.75
N ILE A 421 -33.49 17.94 -26.93
CA ILE A 421 -34.81 18.46 -27.26
C ILE A 421 -35.33 17.66 -28.45
N VAL A 422 -36.58 17.26 -28.42
CA VAL A 422 -37.27 16.61 -29.54
C VAL A 422 -38.45 17.47 -29.94
N VAL A 423 -38.39 18.01 -31.15
CA VAL A 423 -39.49 18.80 -31.73
C VAL A 423 -40.34 17.87 -32.59
N ASP A 424 -41.60 17.69 -32.21
CA ASP A 424 -42.56 16.89 -32.94
C ASP A 424 -43.31 17.80 -33.93
N VAL A 425 -43.15 17.55 -35.22
CA VAL A 425 -43.75 18.33 -36.31
C VAL A 425 -44.78 17.47 -37.03
N LEU A 426 -46.05 17.85 -36.94
CA LEU A 426 -47.15 17.18 -37.64
C LEU A 426 -47.30 17.75 -39.04
N ILE A 427 -47.12 16.90 -40.04
CA ILE A 427 -47.26 17.27 -41.45
C ILE A 427 -48.51 16.58 -42.01
N LYS A 428 -49.37 17.36 -42.67
CA LYS A 428 -50.61 16.89 -43.29
C LYS A 428 -50.49 16.97 -44.80
N ASN A 429 -50.73 15.83 -45.45
CA ASN A 429 -50.75 15.74 -46.90
C ASN A 429 -52.20 15.65 -47.40
N PRO A 430 -52.80 16.73 -47.93
CA PRO A 430 -54.15 16.67 -48.48
C PRO A 430 -54.20 15.96 -49.85
N ASN A 431 -53.06 15.65 -50.47
CA ASN A 431 -53.00 15.15 -51.84
C ASN A 431 -53.21 13.62 -51.90
N PRO A 432 -53.81 13.11 -52.99
CA PRO A 432 -54.02 11.68 -53.22
C PRO A 432 -52.74 10.90 -53.56
N VAL A 433 -51.58 11.55 -53.51
CA VAL A 433 -50.26 10.97 -53.82
C VAL A 433 -49.27 11.26 -52.67
N PRO A 434 -48.31 10.36 -52.41
CA PRO A 434 -47.27 10.60 -51.40
C PRO A 434 -46.38 11.81 -51.74
N ILE A 435 -45.91 12.52 -50.73
CA ILE A 435 -45.00 13.67 -50.84
C ILE A 435 -43.65 13.32 -50.20
N PRO A 436 -42.55 13.27 -50.97
CA PRO A 436 -41.20 13.15 -50.40
C PRO A 436 -40.84 14.38 -49.55
N LEU A 437 -40.33 14.13 -48.34
CA LEU A 437 -39.71 15.13 -47.48
C LEU A 437 -38.20 15.07 -47.72
N ILE A 438 -37.69 16.02 -48.51
CA ILE A 438 -36.30 16.03 -48.98
C ILE A 438 -35.38 16.40 -47.81
N ASP A 439 -35.50 17.62 -47.30
CA ASP A 439 -34.59 18.13 -46.28
C ASP A 439 -35.38 18.78 -45.15
N ILE A 440 -34.83 18.70 -43.94
CA ILE A 440 -35.25 19.49 -42.79
C ILE A 440 -34.07 20.34 -42.36
N SER A 441 -34.17 21.65 -42.53
CA SER A 441 -33.23 22.59 -41.95
C SER A 441 -33.82 23.13 -40.64
N TYR A 442 -33.02 23.16 -39.58
CA TYR A 442 -33.45 23.76 -38.32
C TYR A 442 -32.39 24.72 -37.76
N LEU A 443 -32.88 25.77 -37.12
CA LEU A 443 -32.10 26.80 -36.46
C LEU A 443 -32.75 27.13 -35.12
N ILE A 444 -31.99 27.00 -34.04
CA ILE A 444 -32.36 27.53 -32.73
C ILE A 444 -31.56 28.80 -32.53
N GLU A 445 -32.28 29.90 -32.36
CA GLU A 445 -31.70 31.21 -32.05
C GLU A 445 -32.27 31.76 -30.75
N SER A 446 -31.51 32.61 -30.07
CA SER A 446 -31.94 33.37 -28.91
C SER A 446 -31.50 34.81 -29.08
N GLU A 447 -32.44 35.75 -29.05
CA GLU A 447 -32.14 37.19 -29.19
C GLU A 447 -31.24 37.54 -30.40
N GLY A 448 -31.42 36.82 -31.51
CA GLY A 448 -30.62 36.97 -32.74
C GLY A 448 -29.30 36.20 -32.76
N ARG A 449 -28.96 35.48 -31.68
CA ARG A 449 -27.79 34.61 -31.58
C ARG A 449 -28.12 33.22 -32.05
N LYS A 450 -27.30 32.68 -32.95
CA LYS A 450 -27.40 31.29 -33.37
C LYS A 450 -26.86 30.38 -32.26
N LEU A 451 -27.73 29.59 -31.64
CA LEU A 451 -27.35 28.62 -30.61
C LEU A 451 -26.97 27.29 -31.26
N VAL A 452 -27.85 26.74 -32.11
CA VAL A 452 -27.65 25.46 -32.79
C VAL A 452 -28.30 25.51 -34.17
N SER A 453 -27.73 24.84 -35.17
CA SER A 453 -28.42 24.55 -36.43
C SER A 453 -28.01 23.20 -36.98
N GLY A 454 -28.88 22.58 -37.78
CA GLY A 454 -28.56 21.37 -38.50
C GLY A 454 -29.41 21.17 -39.75
N LEU A 455 -28.99 20.22 -40.57
CA LEU A 455 -29.70 19.76 -41.76
C LEU A 455 -29.89 18.25 -41.63
N ILE A 456 -31.13 17.78 -41.81
CA ILE A 456 -31.48 16.36 -41.88
C ILE A 456 -31.89 16.07 -43.32
N PRO A 457 -31.01 15.44 -44.12
CA PRO A 457 -31.34 15.05 -45.48
C PRO A 457 -32.19 13.78 -45.50
N ASP A 458 -32.95 13.60 -46.57
CA ASP A 458 -33.82 12.46 -46.88
C ASP A 458 -34.75 12.05 -45.73
N ALA A 459 -35.51 13.02 -45.21
CA ALA A 459 -36.32 12.84 -43.99
C ALA A 459 -37.63 12.04 -44.19
N GLY A 460 -37.81 11.36 -45.32
CA GLY A 460 -38.85 10.35 -45.52
C GLY A 460 -39.89 10.70 -46.57
N THR A 461 -41.09 10.11 -46.47
CA THR A 461 -42.19 10.33 -47.42
C THR A 461 -43.53 10.32 -46.71
N ILE A 462 -44.28 11.42 -46.87
CA ILE A 462 -45.59 11.61 -46.27
C ILE A 462 -46.64 10.92 -47.12
N HIS A 463 -47.39 10.00 -46.52
CA HIS A 463 -48.39 9.17 -47.20
C HIS A 463 -49.53 10.00 -47.83
N ALA A 464 -50.15 9.48 -48.88
CA ALA A 464 -51.31 10.09 -49.54
C ALA A 464 -52.51 10.23 -48.58
N HIS A 465 -53.16 11.39 -48.56
CA HIS A 465 -54.23 11.73 -47.61
C HIS A 465 -53.90 11.43 -46.14
N GLY A 466 -52.60 11.43 -45.81
CA GLY A 466 -52.08 11.04 -44.51
C GLY A 466 -51.64 12.21 -43.66
N GLU A 467 -51.43 11.91 -42.38
CA GLU A 467 -50.74 12.79 -41.43
C GLU A 467 -49.55 12.03 -40.87
N GLU A 468 -48.40 12.68 -40.77
CA GLU A 468 -47.16 12.08 -40.26
C GLU A 468 -46.47 13.03 -39.28
N THR A 469 -46.06 12.50 -38.13
CA THR A 469 -45.33 13.27 -37.11
C THR A 469 -43.84 12.98 -37.23
N VAL A 470 -43.08 13.97 -37.66
CA VAL A 470 -41.63 13.91 -37.77
C VAL A 470 -40.99 14.39 -36.47
N LYS A 471 -40.06 13.62 -35.93
CA LYS A 471 -39.31 13.96 -34.71
C LYS A 471 -37.96 14.53 -35.07
N ILE A 472 -37.71 15.78 -34.70
CA ILE A 472 -36.44 16.46 -34.96
C ILE A 472 -35.65 16.49 -33.65
N PRO A 473 -34.60 15.64 -33.50
CA PRO A 473 -33.74 15.68 -32.33
C PRO A 473 -32.76 16.85 -32.45
N VAL A 474 -32.74 17.70 -31.43
CA VAL A 474 -31.78 18.80 -31.29
C VAL A 474 -30.98 18.58 -30.02
N ARG A 475 -29.66 18.61 -30.15
CA ARG A 475 -28.73 18.53 -29.02
C ARG A 475 -28.09 19.89 -28.80
N LEU A 476 -28.28 20.42 -27.60
CA LEU A 476 -27.74 21.70 -27.17
C LEU A 476 -26.64 21.44 -26.13
N ILE A 477 -25.41 21.82 -26.44
CA ILE A 477 -24.25 21.67 -25.55
C ILE A 477 -24.03 23.03 -24.88
N TYR A 478 -24.08 23.08 -23.56
CA TYR A 478 -24.04 24.36 -22.85
C TYR A 478 -22.68 25.03 -22.91
N ASP A 479 -21.60 24.24 -22.94
CA ASP A 479 -20.24 24.79 -23.01
C ASP A 479 -20.01 25.52 -24.34
N ASP A 480 -20.54 25.02 -25.46
CA ASP A 480 -20.48 25.70 -26.75
C ASP A 480 -21.17 27.08 -26.68
N ILE A 481 -22.29 27.17 -25.97
CA ILE A 481 -23.04 28.42 -25.80
C ILE A 481 -22.28 29.39 -24.89
N LYS A 482 -21.86 28.93 -23.71
CA LYS A 482 -21.16 29.77 -22.71
C LYS A 482 -19.82 30.28 -23.22
N ASN A 483 -19.10 29.47 -24.00
CA ASN A 483 -17.82 29.87 -24.59
C ASN A 483 -17.99 30.83 -25.78
N THR A 484 -19.15 30.83 -26.42
CA THR A 484 -19.44 31.71 -27.56
C THR A 484 -20.06 33.04 -27.11
N TYR A 485 -20.87 33.03 -26.04
CA TYR A 485 -21.65 34.18 -25.58
C TYR A 485 -21.44 34.43 -24.08
N ASP A 486 -20.57 35.37 -23.74
CA ASP A 486 -20.17 35.69 -22.35
C ASP A 486 -21.31 36.17 -21.45
N ASP A 487 -22.38 36.70 -22.03
CA ASP A 487 -23.50 37.26 -21.29
C ASP A 487 -24.55 36.20 -20.91
N ILE A 488 -24.47 35.00 -21.50
CA ILE A 488 -25.30 33.85 -21.14
C ILE A 488 -24.67 33.14 -19.95
N LYS A 489 -25.16 33.46 -18.75
CA LYS A 489 -24.63 32.91 -17.49
C LYS A 489 -25.26 31.55 -17.14
N PRO A 490 -24.49 30.62 -16.56
CA PRO A 490 -25.08 29.46 -15.88
C PRO A 490 -26.11 29.90 -14.83
N GLY A 491 -27.22 29.18 -14.74
CA GLY A 491 -28.36 29.47 -13.87
C GLY A 491 -29.48 30.22 -14.57
N SER A 492 -29.23 30.84 -15.72
CA SER A 492 -30.23 31.65 -16.43
C SER A 492 -31.24 30.82 -17.23
N ILE A 493 -32.41 31.42 -17.47
CA ILE A 493 -33.41 30.94 -18.44
C ILE A 493 -33.29 31.79 -19.69
N VAL A 494 -33.06 31.14 -20.83
CA VAL A 494 -32.84 31.82 -22.11
C VAL A 494 -34.06 31.64 -23.00
N PRO A 495 -34.66 32.73 -23.53
CA PRO A 495 -35.73 32.61 -24.51
C PRO A 495 -35.14 32.12 -25.84
N TYR A 496 -35.78 31.14 -26.47
CA TYR A 496 -35.37 30.64 -27.78
C TYR A 496 -36.49 30.80 -28.82
N LYS A 497 -36.06 30.86 -30.08
CA LYS A 497 -36.90 30.73 -31.26
C LYS A 497 -36.35 29.60 -32.12
N ILE A 498 -37.12 28.53 -32.28
CA ILE A 498 -36.83 27.45 -33.22
C ILE A 498 -37.46 27.80 -34.55
N ARG A 499 -36.65 27.80 -35.60
CA ARG A 499 -37.09 27.85 -36.98
C ARG A 499 -36.82 26.50 -37.61
N VAL A 500 -37.84 25.90 -38.21
CA VAL A 500 -37.73 24.66 -38.97
C VAL A 500 -38.23 24.94 -40.39
N GLU A 501 -37.41 24.62 -41.38
CA GLU A 501 -37.76 24.71 -42.78
C GLU A 501 -37.87 23.28 -43.33
N LEU A 502 -39.10 22.84 -43.62
CA LEU A 502 -39.35 21.56 -44.27
C LEU A 502 -39.35 21.74 -45.77
N ILE A 503 -38.44 21.06 -46.48
CA ILE A 503 -38.37 21.08 -47.94
C ILE A 503 -39.06 19.83 -48.47
N VAL A 504 -40.25 20.01 -49.05
CA VAL A 504 -41.07 18.93 -49.61
C VAL A 504 -41.15 19.05 -51.14
N ASP A 505 -41.20 17.91 -51.84
CA ASP A 505 -41.43 17.90 -53.29
C ASP A 505 -42.87 17.49 -53.60
N VAL A 506 -43.72 18.48 -53.86
CA VAL A 506 -45.14 18.21 -54.08
C VAL A 506 -45.38 18.00 -55.57
N PRO A 507 -45.97 16.86 -55.99
CA PRO A 507 -46.34 16.65 -57.38
C PRO A 507 -47.20 17.80 -57.90
N VAL A 508 -46.93 18.28 -59.12
CA VAL A 508 -47.53 19.47 -59.76
C VAL A 508 -46.99 20.81 -59.26
N PHE A 509 -46.72 20.98 -57.96
CA PHE A 509 -46.24 22.26 -57.40
C PHE A 509 -44.70 22.37 -57.32
N GLY A 510 -43.98 21.25 -57.43
CA GLY A 510 -42.53 21.18 -57.28
C GLY A 510 -42.08 21.35 -55.83
N ARG A 511 -40.82 21.75 -55.64
CA ARG A 511 -40.22 21.96 -54.31
C ARG A 511 -40.87 23.14 -53.60
N LEU A 512 -41.42 22.87 -52.42
CA LEU A 512 -41.98 23.86 -51.51
C LEU A 512 -41.21 23.84 -50.19
N THR A 513 -40.94 25.02 -49.65
CA THR A 513 -40.41 25.18 -48.29
C THR A 513 -41.55 25.58 -47.37
N LEU A 514 -41.78 24.80 -46.31
CA LEU A 514 -42.75 25.10 -45.27
C LEU A 514 -41.98 25.61 -44.03
N PRO A 515 -41.90 26.93 -43.82
CA PRO A 515 -41.27 27.49 -42.65
C PRO A 515 -42.20 27.37 -41.43
N LEU A 516 -41.64 26.90 -40.34
CA LEU A 516 -42.28 26.76 -39.04
C LEU A 516 -41.46 27.53 -38.02
N GLU A 517 -42.15 28.25 -37.13
CA GLU A 517 -41.49 28.98 -36.06
C GLU A 517 -42.20 28.70 -34.74
N LYS A 518 -41.42 28.43 -33.69
CA LYS A 518 -41.93 28.29 -32.33
C LYS A 518 -40.98 28.95 -31.34
N THR A 519 -41.54 29.69 -30.40
CA THR A 519 -40.79 30.29 -29.30
C THR A 519 -40.98 29.49 -28.01
N GLY A 520 -39.98 29.51 -27.15
CA GLY A 520 -40.01 28.87 -25.84
C GLY A 520 -38.88 29.36 -24.95
N GLU A 521 -38.70 28.70 -23.83
CA GLU A 521 -37.66 29.01 -22.84
C GLU A 521 -36.86 27.75 -22.54
N ILE A 522 -35.54 27.89 -22.40
CA ILE A 522 -34.64 26.79 -22.05
C ILE A 522 -33.73 27.21 -20.90
N PRO A 523 -33.62 26.42 -19.82
CA PRO A 523 -32.71 26.75 -18.73
C PRO A 523 -31.28 26.34 -19.11
N ILE A 524 -30.30 27.04 -18.54
CA ILE A 524 -28.90 26.61 -18.52
C ILE A 524 -28.57 26.29 -17.06
N PRO A 525 -28.74 25.03 -16.62
CA PRO A 525 -28.67 24.71 -15.21
C PRO A 525 -27.28 25.01 -14.61
N TYR A 526 -27.28 25.45 -13.36
CA TYR A 526 -26.11 25.61 -12.52
C TYR A 526 -26.25 24.74 -11.27
N LYS A 527 -25.12 24.21 -10.79
CA LYS A 527 -25.10 23.38 -9.59
C LYS A 527 -25.49 24.21 -8.36
N PRO A 528 -26.31 23.71 -7.44
CA PRO A 528 -26.54 24.40 -6.17
C PRO A 528 -25.23 24.55 -5.39
N ASP A 529 -25.04 25.71 -4.77
CA ASP A 529 -23.89 25.93 -3.88
C ASP A 529 -24.25 25.40 -2.49
N ILE A 530 -23.30 24.72 -1.85
CA ILE A 530 -23.51 24.10 -0.53
C ILE A 530 -22.44 24.58 0.46
N ASP A 531 -22.86 24.86 1.69
CA ASP A 531 -21.98 25.24 2.80
C ASP A 531 -22.46 24.63 4.12
N VAL A 532 -21.54 24.35 5.03
CA VAL A 532 -21.83 23.93 6.41
C VAL A 532 -21.83 25.19 7.27
N GLU A 533 -23.00 25.67 7.66
CA GLU A 533 -23.15 26.88 8.47
C GLU A 533 -22.81 26.59 9.94
N LYS A 534 -23.31 25.46 10.46
CA LYS A 534 -23.15 25.09 11.86
C LYS A 534 -23.07 23.57 12.02
N ILE A 535 -22.26 23.12 12.96
CA ILE A 535 -22.22 21.73 13.42
C ILE A 535 -22.77 21.69 14.85
N LYS A 536 -23.85 20.94 15.06
CA LYS A 536 -24.43 20.70 16.39
C LYS A 536 -24.12 19.27 16.82
N PHE A 537 -23.37 19.09 17.90
CA PHE A 537 -23.11 17.76 18.45
C PHE A 537 -24.28 17.35 19.35
N GLU A 538 -24.96 16.26 19.02
CA GLU A 538 -25.99 15.68 19.90
C GLU A 538 -25.35 14.82 20.99
N ARG A 539 -24.39 13.99 20.58
CA ARG A 539 -23.61 13.16 21.48
C ARG A 539 -22.17 13.20 21.02
N PHE A 540 -21.28 13.57 21.92
CA PHE A 540 -19.85 13.55 21.67
C PHE A 540 -19.20 12.48 22.54
N SER A 541 -18.63 11.46 21.91
CA SER A 541 -17.76 10.49 22.56
C SER A 541 -16.69 10.02 21.58
N PHE A 542 -15.55 9.56 22.09
CA PHE A 542 -14.46 9.05 21.25
C PHE A 542 -14.79 7.71 20.57
N GLU A 543 -15.73 6.94 21.13
CA GLU A 543 -16.19 5.67 20.53
C GLU A 543 -17.21 5.91 19.42
N GLU A 544 -18.04 6.93 19.61
CA GLU A 544 -19.12 7.29 18.69
C GLU A 544 -19.57 8.73 18.96
N THR A 545 -19.50 9.58 17.94
CA THR A 545 -20.00 10.95 17.95
C THR A 545 -21.13 11.06 16.93
N VAL A 546 -22.24 11.66 17.37
CA VAL A 546 -23.39 11.99 16.53
C VAL A 546 -23.47 13.51 16.45
N ALA A 547 -23.41 14.04 15.22
CA ALA A 547 -23.51 15.46 14.95
C ALA A 547 -24.56 15.73 13.86
N ILE A 548 -25.24 16.87 13.98
CA ILE A 548 -26.15 17.41 12.97
C ILE A 548 -25.41 18.54 12.26
N LEU A 549 -25.20 18.39 10.96
CA LEU A 549 -24.71 19.43 10.09
C LEU A 549 -25.89 20.30 9.64
N HIS A 550 -25.87 21.57 9.97
CA HIS A 550 -26.78 22.57 9.41
C HIS A 550 -26.15 23.08 8.11
N LEU A 551 -26.69 22.61 6.99
CA LEU A 551 -26.26 22.96 5.65
C LEU A 551 -27.06 24.13 5.12
N LYS A 552 -26.36 25.07 4.49
CA LYS A 552 -26.91 26.12 3.65
C LYS A 552 -26.82 25.66 2.20
N LEU A 553 -27.97 25.51 1.54
CA LEU A 553 -28.10 25.25 0.11
C LEU A 553 -28.56 26.53 -0.59
N GLU A 554 -27.78 27.01 -1.54
CA GLU A 554 -28.06 28.22 -2.31
C GLU A 554 -28.35 27.85 -3.77
N ASN A 555 -29.56 28.16 -4.22
CA ASN A 555 -29.98 27.97 -5.59
C ASN A 555 -29.69 29.25 -6.39
N LYS A 556 -28.67 29.23 -7.26
CA LYS A 556 -28.36 30.35 -8.18
C LYS A 556 -29.05 30.26 -9.53
N ASN A 557 -30.02 29.35 -9.66
CA ASN A 557 -30.83 29.24 -10.87
C ASN A 557 -32.01 30.22 -10.81
N ASP A 558 -32.40 30.74 -11.97
CA ASP A 558 -33.58 31.60 -12.16
C ASP A 558 -34.91 30.82 -12.15
N PHE A 559 -34.86 29.54 -11.79
CA PHE A 559 -36.01 28.65 -11.60
C PHE A 559 -35.94 27.94 -10.24
N ASP A 560 -37.11 27.52 -9.77
CA ASP A 560 -37.25 26.80 -8.50
C ASP A 560 -36.72 25.36 -8.62
N LEU A 561 -36.11 24.86 -7.52
CA LEU A 561 -35.68 23.48 -7.37
C LEU A 561 -36.52 22.79 -6.30
N ALA A 562 -37.33 21.80 -6.66
CA ALA A 562 -38.05 20.96 -5.71
C ALA A 562 -37.20 19.72 -5.40
N LEU A 563 -36.40 19.81 -4.36
CA LEU A 563 -35.47 18.77 -3.92
C LEU A 563 -36.24 17.54 -3.43
N ASN A 564 -35.90 16.35 -3.91
CA ASN A 564 -36.53 15.07 -3.58
C ASN A 564 -35.61 14.21 -2.70
N SER A 565 -34.37 14.02 -3.12
CA SER A 565 -33.33 13.37 -2.33
C SER A 565 -31.97 14.05 -2.49
N LEU A 566 -31.15 13.92 -1.46
CA LEU A 566 -29.78 14.39 -1.41
C LEU A 566 -28.87 13.23 -1.03
N ASP A 567 -28.03 12.80 -1.97
CA ASP A 567 -26.89 11.93 -1.71
C ASP A 567 -25.72 12.80 -1.28
N TYR A 568 -25.06 12.46 -0.18
CA TYR A 568 -23.92 13.20 0.30
C TYR A 568 -22.85 12.28 0.88
N GLU A 569 -21.61 12.72 0.77
CA GLU A 569 -20.46 12.23 1.51
C GLU A 569 -19.72 13.44 2.09
N VAL A 570 -19.33 13.34 3.36
CA VAL A 570 -18.62 14.40 4.08
C VAL A 570 -17.25 13.89 4.48
N TRP A 571 -16.24 14.73 4.28
CA TRP A 571 -14.86 14.50 4.68
C TRP A 571 -14.41 15.61 5.63
N LEU A 572 -13.70 15.22 6.68
CA LEU A 572 -12.91 16.14 7.51
C LEU A 572 -11.44 15.85 7.23
N CYS A 573 -10.73 16.83 6.68
CA CYS A 573 -9.42 16.63 6.06
C CYS A 573 -9.49 15.53 4.98
N ASP A 574 -8.69 14.47 5.10
CA ASP A 574 -8.63 13.36 4.14
C ASP A 574 -9.44 12.12 4.56
N VAL A 575 -10.25 12.23 5.63
CA VAL A 575 -10.99 11.09 6.17
C VAL A 575 -12.49 11.26 5.94
N SER A 576 -13.11 10.28 5.27
CA SER A 576 -14.57 10.22 5.10
C SER A 576 -15.22 9.95 6.45
N ILE A 577 -16.09 10.88 6.88
CA ILE A 577 -16.77 10.81 8.18
C ILE A 577 -18.21 10.32 8.07
N GLY A 578 -18.74 10.18 6.85
CA GLY A 578 -20.06 9.63 6.63
C GLY A 578 -20.59 9.91 5.22
N ALA A 579 -21.30 8.92 4.69
CA ALA A 579 -22.06 9.03 3.46
C ALA A 579 -23.48 8.50 3.69
N ALA A 580 -24.49 9.19 3.17
CA ALA A 580 -25.87 8.71 3.19
C ALA A 580 -26.72 9.38 2.11
N GLU A 581 -27.90 8.81 1.89
CA GLU A 581 -28.98 9.44 1.13
C GLU A 581 -30.03 9.99 2.10
N LEU A 582 -30.39 11.26 1.91
CA LEU A 582 -31.45 11.92 2.66
C LEU A 582 -32.64 12.21 1.73
N ALA A 583 -33.68 11.38 1.84
CA ALA A 583 -34.96 11.60 1.18
C ALA A 583 -35.76 12.68 1.92
N LYS A 584 -35.52 13.95 1.60
CA LYS A 584 -36.26 15.09 2.17
C LYS A 584 -36.77 16.00 1.07
N ALA A 585 -38.09 16.04 0.92
CA ALA A 585 -38.77 16.97 0.03
C ALA A 585 -38.58 18.41 0.53
N THR A 586 -37.92 19.28 -0.26
CA THR A 586 -37.75 20.70 0.10
C THR A 586 -37.71 21.55 -1.15
N LYS A 587 -38.57 22.57 -1.23
CA LYS A 587 -38.55 23.54 -2.32
C LYS A 587 -37.53 24.63 -2.02
N ILE A 588 -36.62 24.88 -2.96
CA ILE A 588 -35.69 26.00 -2.95
C ILE A 588 -36.14 26.95 -4.07
N ASP A 589 -36.62 28.13 -3.69
CA ASP A 589 -37.05 29.13 -4.67
C ASP A 589 -35.87 29.59 -5.54
N LYS A 590 -36.17 30.13 -6.73
CA LYS A 590 -35.17 30.74 -7.61
C LYS A 590 -34.34 31.80 -6.88
N ASN A 591 -33.03 31.79 -7.09
CA ASN A 591 -32.09 32.69 -6.37
C ASN A 591 -32.26 32.66 -4.83
N GLY A 592 -32.78 31.55 -4.30
CA GLY A 592 -33.13 31.38 -2.90
C GLY A 592 -32.12 30.55 -2.11
N ILE A 593 -32.25 30.61 -0.78
CA ILE A 593 -31.45 29.84 0.17
C ILE A 593 -32.38 28.93 0.97
N SER A 594 -31.98 27.68 1.14
CA SER A 594 -32.65 26.71 2.01
C SER A 594 -31.67 26.13 3.01
N TYR A 595 -32.17 25.77 4.20
CA TYR A 595 -31.38 25.15 5.25
C TYR A 595 -31.78 23.69 5.42
N MET A 596 -30.81 22.81 5.60
CA MET A 596 -31.02 21.37 5.76
C MET A 596 -30.20 20.85 6.95
N GLU A 597 -30.77 19.92 7.68
CA GLU A 597 -30.10 19.25 8.80
C GLU A 597 -29.74 17.84 8.39
N ILE A 598 -28.45 17.51 8.45
CA ILE A 598 -27.93 16.21 8.08
C ILE A 598 -27.27 15.56 9.29
N PRO A 599 -27.81 14.44 9.80
CA PRO A 599 -27.17 13.68 10.85
C PRO A 599 -25.98 12.89 10.29
N ILE A 600 -24.86 12.96 11.00
CA ILE A 600 -23.64 12.20 10.74
C ILE A 600 -23.20 11.48 12.01
N THR A 601 -22.73 10.25 11.86
CA THR A 601 -22.21 9.44 12.96
C THR A 601 -20.80 8.98 12.60
N PHE A 602 -19.82 9.34 13.43
CA PHE A 602 -18.41 9.01 13.20
C PHE A 602 -17.68 8.69 14.51
N ARG A 603 -16.47 8.12 14.43
CA ARG A 603 -15.69 7.67 15.60
C ARG A 603 -14.42 8.49 15.81
N PRO A 604 -14.42 9.52 16.67
CA PRO A 604 -13.32 10.46 16.78
C PRO A 604 -11.92 9.83 16.94
N LYS A 605 -11.80 8.67 17.59
CA LYS A 605 -10.52 7.96 17.76
C LYS A 605 -9.82 7.55 16.45
N GLU A 606 -10.56 7.45 15.35
CA GLU A 606 -10.06 7.04 14.03
C GLU A 606 -9.41 8.22 13.26
N PHE A 607 -9.54 9.46 13.75
CA PHE A 607 -9.15 10.67 13.02
C PHE A 607 -7.80 11.28 13.46
N GLY A 608 -7.12 10.67 14.43
CA GLY A 608 -5.76 11.06 14.86
C GLY A 608 -5.58 12.57 15.09
N SER A 609 -4.66 13.18 14.34
CA SER A 609 -4.31 14.61 14.41
C SER A 609 -5.44 15.55 13.97
N ALA A 610 -6.30 15.14 13.03
CA ALA A 610 -7.36 16.00 12.50
C ALA A 610 -8.40 16.38 13.57
N LEU A 611 -8.77 15.42 14.44
CA LEU A 611 -9.63 15.69 15.59
C LEU A 611 -8.98 16.68 16.56
N TRP A 612 -7.67 16.56 16.78
CA TRP A 612 -6.96 17.43 17.72
C TRP A 612 -6.95 18.88 17.28
N ASP A 613 -6.73 19.13 15.99
CA ASP A 613 -6.80 20.48 15.42
C ASP A 613 -8.21 21.05 15.49
N MET A 614 -9.24 20.20 15.31
CA MET A 614 -10.65 20.57 15.49
C MET A 614 -10.94 20.98 16.95
N ILE A 615 -10.57 20.16 17.94
CA ILE A 615 -10.80 20.43 19.37
C ILE A 615 -10.05 21.68 19.84
N ARG A 616 -8.84 21.93 19.33
CA ARG A 616 -8.04 23.13 19.66
C ARG A 616 -8.53 24.40 18.97
N GLY A 617 -9.61 24.33 18.20
CA GLY A 617 -10.20 25.49 17.52
C GLY A 617 -9.36 26.02 16.36
N LYS A 618 -8.37 25.27 15.87
CA LYS A 618 -7.56 25.68 14.71
C LYS A 618 -8.36 25.68 13.39
N GLY A 619 -9.59 25.17 13.42
CA GLY A 619 -10.44 24.99 12.24
C GLY A 619 -9.91 23.84 11.40
N THR A 620 -10.81 22.98 10.91
CA THR A 620 -10.44 21.94 9.96
C THR A 620 -11.12 22.23 8.63
N GLY A 621 -10.38 21.97 7.55
CA GLY A 621 -10.95 21.94 6.22
C GLY A 621 -11.95 20.80 6.14
N TYR A 622 -13.14 21.08 5.62
CA TYR A 622 -14.10 20.06 5.25
C TYR A 622 -14.29 20.04 3.73
N THR A 623 -14.60 18.85 3.23
CA THR A 623 -15.03 18.63 1.87
C THR A 623 -16.38 17.94 1.92
N MET A 624 -17.28 18.30 1.01
CA MET A 624 -18.57 17.65 0.85
C MET A 624 -18.88 17.50 -0.63
N LYS A 625 -19.33 16.31 -1.03
CA LYS A 625 -19.66 15.96 -2.41
C LYS A 625 -20.96 15.15 -2.40
N GLY A 626 -21.67 15.19 -3.51
CA GLY A 626 -22.98 14.55 -3.55
C GLY A 626 -23.77 14.87 -4.80
N HIS A 627 -25.02 14.41 -4.80
CA HIS A 627 -25.98 14.58 -5.87
C HIS A 627 -27.34 14.99 -5.31
N ILE A 628 -27.95 15.98 -5.94
CA ILE A 628 -29.31 16.43 -5.64
C ILE A 628 -30.23 15.95 -6.76
N ASN A 629 -31.21 15.13 -6.40
CA ASN A 629 -32.34 14.83 -7.28
C ASN A 629 -33.44 15.86 -7.02
N ALA A 630 -33.76 16.68 -8.01
CA ALA A 630 -34.76 17.74 -7.88
C ALA A 630 -35.71 17.78 -9.09
N ASP A 631 -36.99 18.06 -8.82
CA ASP A 631 -37.97 18.38 -9.85
C ASP A 631 -37.90 19.88 -10.17
N THR A 632 -37.93 20.19 -11.47
CA THR A 632 -37.90 21.57 -11.97
C THR A 632 -39.06 21.79 -12.94
N PRO A 633 -39.40 23.05 -13.28
CA PRO A 633 -40.36 23.34 -14.34
C PRO A 633 -40.02 22.73 -15.70
N PHE A 634 -38.76 22.32 -15.91
CA PHE A 634 -38.23 21.78 -17.16
C PHE A 634 -38.02 20.26 -17.13
N GLY A 635 -38.44 19.59 -16.04
CA GLY A 635 -38.26 18.15 -15.83
C GLY A 635 -37.43 17.83 -14.60
N THR A 636 -37.20 16.54 -14.37
CA THR A 636 -36.37 16.07 -13.25
C THR A 636 -34.89 16.22 -13.59
N MET A 637 -34.10 16.67 -12.61
CA MET A 637 -32.67 16.89 -12.76
C MET A 637 -31.90 16.21 -11.63
N ASN A 638 -30.77 15.61 -11.98
CA ASN A 638 -29.76 15.17 -11.01
C ASN A 638 -28.57 16.15 -11.09
N LEU A 639 -28.44 17.01 -10.07
CA LEU A 639 -27.46 18.09 -10.01
C LEU A 639 -26.33 17.70 -9.03
N PRO A 640 -25.06 17.61 -9.47
CA PRO A 640 -23.96 17.39 -8.55
C PRO A 640 -23.78 18.59 -7.62
N ILE A 641 -23.37 18.31 -6.39
CA ILE A 641 -22.94 19.32 -5.42
C ILE A 641 -21.51 19.04 -4.98
N SER A 642 -20.77 20.10 -4.71
CA SER A 642 -19.38 20.01 -4.28
C SER A 642 -18.96 21.26 -3.51
N LYS A 643 -18.39 21.06 -2.33
CA LYS A 643 -17.69 22.10 -1.56
C LYS A 643 -16.33 21.53 -1.15
N GLU A 644 -15.26 22.19 -1.53
CA GLU A 644 -13.89 21.81 -1.15
C GLU A 644 -13.26 22.96 -0.36
N GLY A 645 -12.49 22.63 0.68
CA GLY A 645 -11.74 23.61 1.46
C GLY A 645 -12.60 24.55 2.31
N GLY A 646 -13.81 24.16 2.70
CA GLY A 646 -14.60 24.95 3.64
C GLY A 646 -13.99 24.91 5.03
N THR A 647 -14.00 26.03 5.76
CA THR A 647 -13.50 26.06 7.15
C THR A 647 -14.66 26.05 8.12
N THR A 648 -14.70 25.08 9.02
CA THR A 648 -15.63 25.13 10.17
C THR A 648 -14.85 25.48 11.42
N ARG A 649 -15.38 26.41 12.22
CA ARG A 649 -14.91 26.67 13.59
C ARG A 649 -15.95 26.13 14.55
N LEU A 650 -15.52 25.38 15.56
CA LEU A 650 -16.37 25.04 16.69
C LEU A 650 -16.65 26.34 17.47
N LYS A 651 -17.81 26.97 17.23
CA LYS A 651 -18.31 28.01 18.14
C LYS A 651 -18.73 27.31 19.44
N LYS A 652 -17.93 27.47 20.49
CA LYS A 652 -18.33 27.08 21.84
C LYS A 652 -19.50 27.98 22.21
N ASN A 653 -20.69 27.42 22.45
CA ASN A 653 -21.78 28.19 23.03
C ASN A 653 -21.25 28.74 24.37
N ARG A 654 -21.09 30.07 24.47
CA ARG A 654 -21.12 30.73 25.77
C ARG A 654 -22.57 30.57 26.23
N GLU A 655 -22.78 29.89 27.34
CA GLU A 655 -24.09 29.87 28.00
C GLU A 655 -24.49 31.32 28.28
N ASP A 656 -25.77 31.63 28.03
CA ASP A 656 -26.39 32.94 28.14
C ASP A 656 -25.96 33.67 29.42
N GLY A 657 -25.22 34.77 29.27
CA GLY A 657 -24.76 35.58 30.39
C GLY A 657 -23.74 36.63 29.99
N GLU A 658 -24.27 37.82 29.65
CA GLU A 658 -23.60 39.12 29.59
C GLU A 658 -22.82 39.47 28.31
N ASP A 659 -23.08 40.71 27.90
CA ASP A 659 -22.65 41.38 26.69
C ASP A 659 -21.12 41.44 26.58
N ASP A 660 -20.59 40.99 25.45
CA ASP A 660 -19.32 41.50 24.93
C ASP A 660 -19.63 42.05 23.52
N GLU A 661 -19.90 43.35 23.47
CA GLU A 661 -19.45 44.18 22.35
C GLU A 661 -17.91 44.07 22.27
N ASP A 662 -17.35 44.32 21.07
CA ASP A 662 -15.91 44.39 20.73
C ASP A 662 -15.31 43.04 20.26
N ASP A 663 -14.68 42.88 19.09
CA ASP A 663 -14.20 43.79 18.05
C ASP A 663 -14.11 43.01 16.73
N ASP A 664 -14.79 43.50 15.69
CA ASP A 664 -14.43 43.22 14.29
C ASP A 664 -13.65 44.44 13.79
N GLU A 665 -12.32 44.42 13.85
CA GLU A 665 -11.47 45.20 12.95
C GLU A 665 -10.29 44.35 12.44
N ASP A 666 -10.22 44.26 11.11
CA ASP A 666 -9.18 43.78 10.17
C ASP A 666 -8.91 42.27 9.95
#